data_AF-A0AA41WUR8-F1
#
_entry.id   AF-A0AA41WUR8-F1
#
_cell.length_a   1.000
_cell.length_b   1.000
_cell.length_c   1.000
_cell.angle_alpha   90.00
_cell.angle_beta   90.00
_cell.angle_gamma   90.00
#
_symmetry.space_group_name_H-M   'P 1'
#
loop_
_entity.id
_entity.type
_entity.pdbx_description
1 polymer ?
#
loop_
_entity_poly.entity_id
_entity_poly.type
_entity_poly.pdbx_seq_one_letter_code
_entity_poly.pdbx_strand_id
1 'polypeptide(L)'
;MIPTRVGKLKFIVEEMQLAFHLAMHVTDPFVARTLARHILVRAENFIEHARGLRKPLKNAGHDIRDFHKTKEAYASAFEEYFQVARHKLGAHVQDFDFGKRIELWNEIEIVKIGYFVDGALQIYRSLAALSLPGYVTYAEPTELTDPSVLESLGQFQQAINNGSGIEMGTDPLAMTRNNTSAVLNMTPVHQRAGQLALIRRWIAMQREILRWMGPQIRIARILKARIVTDLVSFCDCLVTRTVPPGALQEMEGLDKLIVASGQSSATIDNFVAASNFQAELQVARTIRDKIGAHLEISDSYTLAGLSTDLDTYDLVEGLNFYGRVGAAFTKTCHSILFLRLYAADGQRLHGVSAAMAPAAPYAGNSIEGPPAPPTPLPIDDVESYRTNLARWLDSNDERRAEASHFFGQAFLGSQVIETLDEVERFGAGQRSPESEFRKAHGFLLSTLVNGISDFDFQGVLELVLSCRNGSPYPLAELLVRYGSDASEFRQWWICSALGEIGSAPHATVSQFLETRTYSRNWPIRFQATLARFKTFVKAEGTFRLNHKGQTRVDYDTFVGSLTTSMTEFEQFVCVLAFASILSGPRVGSLSSPFHGNYAELQKKIEALIVPLLKDDSDKGSKRTTLHDLIQTNDYVGVCVLVAIELGDQHPWHTVLVDCCCNGSIADAGHDQAARHLAMCFLLRKEHHLAYEIVEGIASRSPDWVDIQVLAAEILGETPEAEEQAKQRISSIRRTYKLTSDLDARLCAIETEIEKR
;
A
#
# COMPACT_ATOMS: atom_id res chain seq x y z
N MET A 1 -6.30 48.45 -4.32
CA MET A 1 -6.78 48.09 -2.97
C MET A 1 -8.28 47.75 -2.99
N ILE A 2 -9.22 48.70 -3.08
CA ILE A 2 -10.67 48.38 -3.06
C ILE A 2 -11.07 47.40 -4.19
N PRO A 3 -10.72 47.62 -5.47
CA PRO A 3 -11.13 46.69 -6.55
C PRO A 3 -10.55 45.28 -6.37
N THR A 4 -9.29 45.17 -5.95
CA THR A 4 -8.60 43.89 -5.72
C THR A 4 -9.31 43.06 -4.65
N ARG A 5 -9.66 43.68 -3.51
CA ARG A 5 -10.35 43.01 -2.40
C ARG A 5 -11.78 42.62 -2.75
N VAL A 6 -12.51 43.51 -3.43
CA VAL A 6 -13.87 43.20 -3.92
C VAL A 6 -13.84 42.01 -4.89
N GLY A 7 -12.86 41.96 -5.80
CA GLY A 7 -12.64 40.81 -6.68
C GLY A 7 -12.35 39.50 -5.93
N LYS A 8 -11.51 39.56 -4.89
CA LYS A 8 -11.23 38.39 -4.01
C LYS A 8 -12.47 37.93 -3.24
N LEU A 9 -13.31 38.85 -2.74
CA LEU A 9 -14.57 38.48 -2.09
C LEU A 9 -15.54 37.78 -3.04
N LYS A 10 -15.69 38.28 -4.28
CA LYS A 10 -16.50 37.63 -5.32
C LYS A 10 -16.03 36.20 -5.57
N PHE A 11 -14.72 36.03 -5.76
CA PHE A 11 -14.09 34.73 -5.97
C PHE A 11 -14.33 33.77 -4.80
N ILE A 12 -14.19 34.23 -3.57
CA ILE A 12 -14.45 33.42 -2.37
C ILE A 12 -15.91 32.95 -2.36
N VAL A 13 -16.87 33.85 -2.62
CA VAL A 13 -18.30 33.49 -2.68
C VAL A 13 -18.57 32.45 -3.75
N GLU A 14 -17.99 32.59 -4.95
CA GLU A 14 -18.11 31.59 -6.02
C GLU A 14 -17.57 30.23 -5.60
N GLU A 15 -16.37 30.15 -5.00
CA GLU A 15 -15.82 28.87 -4.54
C GLU A 15 -16.63 28.25 -3.40
N MET A 16 -17.17 29.05 -2.48
CA MET A 16 -18.04 28.55 -1.41
C MET A 16 -19.34 27.97 -1.97
N GLN A 17 -19.93 28.61 -2.97
CA GLN A 17 -21.15 28.14 -3.65
C GLN A 17 -20.89 26.83 -4.42
N LEU A 18 -19.78 26.74 -5.15
CA LEU A 18 -19.37 25.51 -5.83
C LEU A 18 -19.11 24.36 -4.85
N ALA A 19 -18.31 24.60 -3.81
CA ALA A 19 -18.00 23.57 -2.81
C ALA A 19 -19.26 23.10 -2.07
N PHE A 20 -20.19 24.02 -1.78
CA PHE A 20 -21.47 23.68 -1.16
C PHE A 20 -22.34 22.84 -2.09
N HIS A 21 -22.42 23.21 -3.36
CA HIS A 21 -23.15 22.44 -4.37
C HIS A 21 -22.63 21.01 -4.47
N LEU A 22 -21.30 20.81 -4.50
CA LEU A 22 -20.71 19.46 -4.50
C LEU A 22 -21.07 18.69 -3.22
N ALA A 23 -20.94 19.33 -2.05
CA ALA A 23 -21.23 18.69 -0.76
C ALA A 23 -22.70 18.33 -0.57
N MET A 24 -23.65 19.08 -1.16
CA MET A 24 -25.09 18.78 -1.08
C MET A 24 -25.54 17.63 -1.97
N HIS A 25 -24.82 17.36 -3.07
CA HIS A 25 -25.21 16.36 -4.07
C HIS A 25 -24.47 15.03 -3.92
N VAL A 26 -23.73 14.85 -2.81
CA VAL A 26 -23.15 13.57 -2.42
C VAL A 26 -23.95 12.96 -1.27
N THR A 27 -24.17 11.64 -1.35
CA THR A 27 -24.96 10.88 -0.37
C THR A 27 -24.12 10.39 0.81
N ASP A 28 -22.82 10.18 0.62
CA ASP A 28 -21.92 9.78 1.69
C ASP A 28 -21.59 10.97 2.62
N PRO A 29 -21.90 10.89 3.93
CA PRO A 29 -21.68 12.00 4.85
C PRO A 29 -20.20 12.36 5.08
N PHE A 30 -19.28 11.42 4.92
CA PHE A 30 -17.85 11.67 5.08
C PHE A 30 -17.25 12.39 3.87
N VAL A 31 -17.68 12.01 2.66
CA VAL A 31 -17.37 12.73 1.42
C VAL A 31 -17.90 14.16 1.50
N ALA A 32 -19.17 14.34 1.88
CA ALA A 32 -19.83 15.64 1.98
C ALA A 32 -19.06 16.59 2.90
N ARG A 33 -18.74 16.14 4.13
CA ARG A 33 -17.97 16.91 5.11
C ARG A 33 -16.57 17.23 4.63
N THR A 34 -15.91 16.31 3.92
CA THR A 34 -14.57 16.56 3.37
C THR A 34 -14.59 17.67 2.30
N LEU A 35 -15.60 17.70 1.43
CA LEU A 35 -15.78 18.79 0.47
C LEU A 35 -16.12 20.11 1.18
N ALA A 36 -16.97 20.05 2.21
CA ALA A 36 -17.35 21.22 3.01
C ALA A 36 -16.17 21.86 3.75
N ARG A 37 -15.08 21.13 4.06
CA ARG A 37 -13.83 21.70 4.65
C ARG A 37 -13.31 22.90 3.87
N HIS A 38 -13.50 22.95 2.55
CA HIS A 38 -13.09 24.12 1.75
C HIS A 38 -13.85 25.38 2.14
N ILE A 39 -15.14 25.26 2.48
CA ILE A 39 -15.99 26.37 2.91
C ILE A 39 -15.50 26.95 4.23
N LEU A 40 -15.07 26.10 5.17
CA LEU A 40 -14.49 26.54 6.44
C LEU A 40 -13.23 27.39 6.23
N VAL A 41 -12.35 26.97 5.32
CA VAL A 41 -11.17 27.74 4.93
C VAL A 41 -11.55 29.08 4.29
N ARG A 42 -12.53 29.06 3.39
CA ARG A 42 -12.95 30.24 2.65
C ARG A 42 -13.76 31.24 3.46
N ALA A 43 -14.55 30.81 4.44
CA ALA A 43 -15.27 31.69 5.35
C ALA A 43 -14.32 32.57 6.17
N GLU A 44 -13.22 32.02 6.68
CA GLU A 44 -12.21 32.83 7.38
C GLU A 44 -11.52 33.83 6.44
N ASN A 45 -11.13 33.38 5.23
CA ASN A 45 -10.56 34.27 4.23
C ASN A 45 -11.55 35.41 3.88
N PHE A 46 -12.85 35.10 3.75
CA PHE A 46 -13.89 36.10 3.49
C PHE A 46 -13.94 37.14 4.60
N ILE A 47 -13.94 36.71 5.86
CA ILE A 47 -13.91 37.59 7.04
C ILE A 47 -12.70 38.52 7.00
N GLU A 48 -11.52 37.97 6.73
CA GLU A 48 -10.27 38.73 6.68
C GLU A 48 -10.31 39.81 5.57
N HIS A 49 -10.70 39.43 4.35
CA HIS A 49 -10.83 40.36 3.22
C HIS A 49 -11.91 41.42 3.44
N ALA A 50 -13.05 41.04 4.02
CA ALA A 50 -14.16 41.96 4.33
C ALA A 50 -13.81 42.92 5.48
N ARG A 51 -13.09 42.47 6.51
CA ARG A 51 -12.52 43.34 7.56
C ARG A 51 -11.50 44.31 6.97
N GLY A 52 -10.67 43.85 6.03
CA GLY A 52 -9.69 44.67 5.31
C GLY A 52 -10.30 45.83 4.50
N LEU A 53 -11.57 45.73 4.08
CA LEU A 53 -12.27 46.81 3.37
C LEU A 53 -12.74 47.97 4.26
N ARG A 54 -12.83 47.79 5.59
CA ARG A 54 -13.41 48.79 6.50
C ARG A 54 -12.73 50.17 6.42
N LYS A 55 -11.40 50.20 6.58
CA LYS A 55 -10.61 51.45 6.56
C LYS A 55 -10.59 52.09 5.17
N PRO A 56 -10.32 51.34 4.08
CA PRO A 56 -10.44 51.86 2.72
C PRO A 56 -11.80 52.52 2.40
N LEU A 57 -12.90 51.86 2.73
CA LEU A 57 -14.25 52.37 2.44
C LEU A 57 -14.60 53.60 3.26
N LYS A 58 -14.23 53.61 4.55
CA LYS A 58 -14.42 54.78 5.42
C LYS A 58 -13.63 55.99 4.90
N ASN A 59 -12.38 55.78 4.47
CA ASN A 59 -11.54 56.84 3.93
C ASN A 59 -12.07 57.39 2.59
N ALA A 60 -12.77 56.56 1.82
CA ALA A 60 -13.43 56.97 0.58
C ALA A 60 -14.82 57.63 0.80
N GLY A 61 -15.25 57.80 2.06
CA GLY A 61 -16.49 58.53 2.40
C GLY A 61 -17.78 57.71 2.33
N HIS A 62 -17.71 56.38 2.21
CA HIS A 62 -18.91 55.53 2.17
C HIS A 62 -19.54 55.33 3.57
N ASP A 63 -20.88 55.27 3.65
CA ASP A 63 -21.58 54.82 4.86
C ASP A 63 -21.54 53.29 4.94
N ILE A 64 -20.69 52.78 5.83
CA ILE A 64 -20.44 51.35 5.99
C ILE A 64 -21.10 50.75 7.23
N ARG A 65 -22.04 51.44 7.89
CA ARG A 65 -22.63 50.96 9.16
C ARG A 65 -23.28 49.59 9.03
N ASP A 66 -24.13 49.41 8.03
CA ASP A 66 -24.86 48.15 7.83
C ASP A 66 -23.92 47.03 7.35
N PHE A 67 -23.05 47.31 6.38
CA PHE A 67 -21.99 46.39 5.96
C PHE A 67 -21.14 45.92 7.14
N HIS A 68 -20.75 46.85 8.02
CA HIS A 68 -19.93 46.54 9.18
C HIS A 68 -20.68 45.71 10.23
N LYS A 69 -21.95 46.02 10.50
CA LYS A 69 -22.78 45.25 11.42
C LYS A 69 -22.93 43.80 10.95
N THR A 70 -23.31 43.60 9.69
CA THR A 70 -23.56 42.26 9.13
C THR A 70 -22.27 41.44 9.07
N LYS A 71 -21.15 42.02 8.63
CA LYS A 71 -19.88 41.27 8.52
C LYS A 71 -19.29 40.86 9.87
N GLU A 72 -19.44 41.66 10.94
CA GLU A 72 -18.97 41.24 12.27
C GLU A 72 -19.91 40.21 12.90
N ALA A 73 -21.22 40.29 12.67
CA ALA A 73 -22.14 39.24 13.11
C ALA A 73 -21.79 37.88 12.46
N TYR A 74 -21.50 37.88 11.16
CA TYR A 74 -20.99 36.71 10.44
C TYR A 74 -19.67 36.20 11.02
N ALA A 75 -18.73 37.08 11.33
CA ALA A 75 -17.44 36.71 11.92
C ALA A 75 -17.57 36.11 13.32
N SER A 76 -18.42 36.69 14.18
CA SER A 76 -18.69 36.14 15.52
C SER A 76 -19.34 34.76 15.45
N ALA A 77 -20.29 34.55 14.52
CA ALA A 77 -20.88 33.22 14.31
C ALA A 77 -19.81 32.21 13.83
N PHE A 78 -18.88 32.63 12.96
CA PHE A 78 -17.79 31.75 12.51
C PHE A 78 -16.84 31.37 13.65
N GLU A 79 -16.48 32.34 14.49
CA GLU A 79 -15.65 32.14 15.68
C GLU A 79 -16.31 31.13 16.65
N GLU A 80 -17.63 31.21 16.82
CA GLU A 80 -18.42 30.28 17.65
C GLU A 80 -18.48 28.85 17.07
N TYR A 81 -18.82 28.72 15.78
CA TYR A 81 -19.17 27.41 15.21
C TYR A 81 -18.02 26.68 14.50
N PHE A 82 -17.13 27.39 13.79
CA PHE A 82 -16.22 26.74 12.84
C PHE A 82 -14.76 27.12 12.91
N GLN A 83 -14.36 28.13 13.71
CA GLN A 83 -12.94 28.49 13.83
C GLN A 83 -12.07 27.30 14.28
N VAL A 84 -12.51 26.54 15.29
CA VAL A 84 -11.77 25.37 15.75
C VAL A 84 -11.73 24.27 14.68
N ALA A 85 -12.86 23.97 14.04
CA ALA A 85 -12.92 22.99 12.95
C ALA A 85 -12.02 23.39 11.78
N ARG A 86 -11.96 24.67 11.42
CA ARG A 86 -11.04 25.21 10.40
C ARG A 86 -9.59 24.94 10.78
N HIS A 87 -9.16 25.25 12.00
CA HIS A 87 -7.75 25.06 12.39
C HIS A 87 -7.38 23.59 12.61
N LYS A 88 -8.29 22.77 13.14
CA LYS A 88 -8.00 21.37 13.52
C LYS A 88 -8.25 20.36 12.41
N LEU A 89 -9.16 20.67 11.49
CA LEU A 89 -9.60 19.77 10.42
C LEU A 89 -9.54 20.41 9.03
N GLY A 90 -9.67 21.73 8.88
CA GLY A 90 -9.77 22.40 7.57
C GLY A 90 -8.43 22.80 6.95
N ALA A 91 -7.84 23.88 7.44
CA ALA A 91 -6.60 24.49 6.92
C ALA A 91 -5.33 23.82 7.43
N HIS A 92 -5.41 23.18 8.59
CA HIS A 92 -4.34 22.39 9.19
C HIS A 92 -4.93 21.12 9.81
N VAL A 93 -4.04 20.20 10.19
CA VAL A 93 -4.38 19.02 10.98
C VAL A 93 -3.51 19.04 12.23
N GLN A 94 -4.07 19.53 13.32
CA GLN A 94 -3.34 19.74 14.58
C GLN A 94 -3.83 18.78 15.66
N ASP A 95 -3.07 18.73 16.75
CA ASP A 95 -3.46 17.95 17.92
C ASP A 95 -4.76 18.48 18.53
N PHE A 96 -5.60 17.51 18.86
CA PHE A 96 -6.94 17.72 19.38
C PHE A 96 -7.44 16.42 20.02
N ASP A 97 -8.29 16.56 21.02
CA ASP A 97 -8.92 15.42 21.69
C ASP A 97 -9.71 14.55 20.69
N PHE A 98 -9.62 13.23 20.86
CA PHE A 98 -10.23 12.25 19.95
C PHE A 98 -11.76 12.39 19.90
N GLY A 99 -12.43 12.46 21.06
CA GLY A 99 -13.89 12.57 21.13
C GLY A 99 -14.38 13.90 20.57
N LYS A 100 -13.74 15.01 20.99
CA LYS A 100 -14.07 16.34 20.46
C LYS A 100 -13.84 16.45 18.96
N ARG A 101 -12.89 15.70 18.38
CA ARG A 101 -12.67 15.69 16.93
C ARG A 101 -13.87 15.10 16.17
N ILE A 102 -14.44 14.02 16.70
CA ILE A 102 -15.66 13.40 16.14
C ILE A 102 -16.84 14.35 16.26
N GLU A 103 -16.99 15.03 17.40
CA GLU A 103 -18.01 16.07 17.60
C GLU A 103 -17.86 17.19 16.57
N LEU A 104 -16.68 17.82 16.48
CA LEU A 104 -16.41 18.89 15.50
C LEU A 104 -16.63 18.45 14.06
N TRP A 105 -16.34 17.19 13.74
CA TRP A 105 -16.61 16.63 12.42
C TRP A 105 -18.11 16.54 12.14
N ASN A 106 -18.87 16.01 13.09
CA ASN A 106 -20.32 15.85 12.94
C ASN A 106 -21.05 17.19 12.86
N GLU A 107 -20.54 18.23 13.54
CA GLU A 107 -21.02 19.62 13.49
C GLU A 107 -20.86 20.30 12.11
N ILE A 108 -20.06 19.73 11.21
CA ILE A 108 -20.04 20.13 9.80
C ILE A 108 -21.28 19.53 9.13
N GLU A 109 -22.39 20.27 9.21
CA GLU A 109 -23.69 19.87 8.65
C GLU A 109 -24.23 20.87 7.63
N ILE A 110 -25.09 20.39 6.72
CA ILE A 110 -25.58 21.17 5.58
C ILE A 110 -26.18 22.52 5.97
N VAL A 111 -26.92 22.58 7.09
CA VAL A 111 -27.64 23.79 7.52
C VAL A 111 -26.67 24.87 7.96
N LYS A 112 -25.69 24.51 8.81
CA LYS A 112 -24.66 25.43 9.28
C LYS A 112 -23.76 25.88 8.13
N ILE A 113 -23.37 24.96 7.25
CA ILE A 113 -22.56 25.29 6.08
C ILE A 113 -23.32 26.23 5.13
N GLY A 114 -24.60 25.95 4.85
CA GLY A 114 -25.46 26.80 4.04
C GLY A 114 -25.57 28.23 4.61
N TYR A 115 -25.72 28.37 5.93
CA TYR A 115 -25.73 29.68 6.60
C TYR A 115 -24.48 30.52 6.27
N PHE A 116 -23.28 29.93 6.30
CA PHE A 116 -22.05 30.66 5.98
C PHE A 116 -21.90 30.98 4.49
N VAL A 117 -22.40 30.11 3.62
CA VAL A 117 -22.40 30.30 2.17
C VAL A 117 -23.34 31.44 1.76
N ASP A 118 -24.57 31.43 2.28
CA ASP A 118 -25.57 32.46 2.03
C ASP A 118 -25.20 33.79 2.69
N GLY A 119 -24.65 33.74 3.91
CA GLY A 119 -24.18 34.93 4.62
C GLY A 119 -23.05 35.66 3.88
N ALA A 120 -22.08 34.92 3.33
CA ALA A 120 -21.01 35.51 2.51
C ALA A 120 -21.58 36.17 1.24
N LEU A 121 -22.52 35.51 0.56
CA LEU A 121 -23.20 36.07 -0.62
C LEU A 121 -24.00 37.33 -0.27
N GLN A 122 -24.73 37.33 0.85
CA GLN A 122 -25.49 38.48 1.33
C GLN A 122 -24.58 39.68 1.61
N ILE A 123 -23.46 39.45 2.30
CA ILE A 123 -22.47 40.49 2.61
C ILE A 123 -21.87 41.03 1.31
N TYR A 124 -21.50 40.17 0.36
CA TYR A 124 -20.98 40.61 -0.94
C TYR A 124 -22.01 41.46 -1.71
N ARG A 125 -23.27 41.01 -1.80
CA ARG A 125 -24.36 41.76 -2.45
C ARG A 125 -24.61 43.12 -1.81
N SER A 126 -24.43 43.25 -0.49
CA SER A 126 -24.59 44.54 0.22
C SER A 126 -23.62 45.62 -0.25
N LEU A 127 -22.47 45.24 -0.83
CA LEU A 127 -21.49 46.19 -1.39
C LEU A 127 -22.03 46.95 -2.61
N ALA A 128 -23.07 46.42 -3.29
CA ALA A 128 -23.71 47.10 -4.42
C ALA A 128 -24.20 48.50 -4.06
N ALA A 129 -24.77 48.66 -2.86
CA ALA A 129 -25.29 49.93 -2.37
C ALA A 129 -24.21 51.02 -2.20
N LEU A 130 -22.94 50.62 -2.16
CA LEU A 130 -21.81 51.54 -2.01
C LEU A 130 -21.24 52.02 -3.36
N SER A 131 -21.71 51.48 -4.49
CA SER A 131 -21.27 51.83 -5.86
C SER A 131 -19.73 51.78 -6.02
N LEU A 132 -19.09 50.72 -5.50
CA LEU A 132 -17.64 50.61 -5.46
C LEU A 132 -17.03 50.37 -6.85
N PRO A 133 -15.87 50.99 -7.17
CA PRO A 133 -15.10 50.65 -8.37
C PRO A 133 -14.69 49.17 -8.39
N GLY A 134 -15.00 48.48 -9.48
CA GLY A 134 -14.69 47.05 -9.66
C GLY A 134 -15.68 46.10 -8.99
N TYR A 135 -16.75 46.59 -8.36
CA TYR A 135 -17.86 45.73 -7.96
C TYR A 135 -18.58 45.18 -9.18
N VAL A 136 -18.76 43.86 -9.20
CA VAL A 136 -19.50 43.15 -10.25
C VAL A 136 -20.66 42.44 -9.58
N THR A 137 -21.88 42.67 -10.06
CA THR A 137 -23.06 41.95 -9.58
C THR A 137 -22.82 40.45 -9.64
N TYR A 138 -23.10 39.76 -8.54
CA TYR A 138 -22.93 38.32 -8.48
C TYR A 138 -23.83 37.63 -9.51
N ALA A 139 -23.22 36.75 -10.31
CA ALA A 139 -23.90 35.81 -11.17
C ALA A 139 -23.50 34.41 -10.72
N GLU A 140 -24.45 33.48 -10.75
CA GLU A 140 -24.19 32.09 -10.36
C GLU A 140 -23.14 31.45 -11.28
N PRO A 141 -22.16 30.71 -10.72
CA PRO A 141 -21.27 29.88 -11.52
C PRO A 141 -22.07 28.92 -12.40
N THR A 142 -21.72 28.83 -13.68
CA THR A 142 -22.41 27.99 -14.66
C THR A 142 -22.42 26.51 -14.27
N GLU A 143 -21.38 26.06 -13.55
CA GLU A 143 -21.22 24.70 -13.07
C GLU A 143 -22.32 24.28 -12.07
N LEU A 144 -23.00 25.23 -11.41
CA LEU A 144 -24.12 24.93 -10.50
C LEU A 144 -25.34 24.35 -11.23
N THR A 145 -25.45 24.63 -12.53
CA THR A 145 -26.56 24.20 -13.38
C THR A 145 -26.12 23.21 -14.46
N ASP A 146 -24.84 22.85 -14.50
CA ASP A 146 -24.27 21.95 -15.50
C ASP A 146 -24.58 20.49 -15.12
N PRO A 147 -25.40 19.76 -15.90
CA PRO A 147 -25.76 18.38 -15.58
C PRO A 147 -24.55 17.44 -15.57
N SER A 148 -23.47 17.75 -16.29
CA SER A 148 -22.26 16.92 -16.33
C SER A 148 -21.55 16.84 -14.97
N VAL A 149 -21.69 17.87 -14.13
CA VAL A 149 -21.15 17.89 -12.76
C VAL A 149 -21.87 16.87 -11.90
N LEU A 150 -23.21 16.87 -11.94
CA LEU A 150 -24.01 15.92 -11.16
C LEU A 150 -23.86 14.48 -11.67
N GLU A 151 -23.76 14.29 -12.99
CA GLU A 151 -23.48 12.99 -13.58
C GLU A 151 -22.13 12.43 -13.09
N SER A 152 -21.07 13.24 -13.13
CA SER A 152 -19.73 12.86 -12.68
C SER A 152 -19.70 12.56 -11.17
N LEU A 153 -20.42 13.33 -10.35
CA LEU A 153 -20.59 13.05 -8.92
C LEU A 153 -21.36 11.74 -8.69
N GLY A 154 -22.38 11.47 -9.51
CA GLY A 154 -23.16 10.23 -9.45
C GLY A 154 -22.30 9.00 -9.77
N GLN A 155 -21.46 9.08 -10.81
CA GLN A 155 -20.52 8.02 -11.18
C GLN A 155 -19.49 7.75 -10.07
N PHE A 156 -18.93 8.80 -9.48
CA PHE A 156 -18.04 8.69 -8.32
C PHE A 156 -18.73 8.02 -7.13
N GLN A 157 -19.96 8.41 -6.80
CA GLN A 157 -20.72 7.80 -5.71
C GLN A 157 -21.06 6.33 -5.97
N GLN A 158 -21.44 5.98 -7.20
CA GLN A 158 -21.66 4.60 -7.58
C GLN A 158 -20.39 3.76 -7.40
N ALA A 159 -19.22 4.29 -7.75
CA ALA A 159 -17.95 3.60 -7.52
C ALA A 159 -17.69 3.33 -6.02
N ILE A 160 -17.98 4.29 -5.14
CA ILE A 160 -17.86 4.12 -3.68
C ILE A 160 -18.88 3.10 -3.16
N ASN A 161 -20.16 3.23 -3.56
CA ASN A 161 -21.24 2.37 -3.08
C ASN A 161 -21.10 0.93 -3.57
N ASN A 162 -20.47 0.73 -4.74
CA ASN A 162 -20.16 -0.60 -5.27
C ASN A 162 -18.96 -1.24 -4.56
N GLY A 163 -18.19 -0.50 -3.75
CA GLY A 163 -17.17 -1.05 -2.87
C GLY A 163 -17.82 -1.94 -1.82
N SER A 164 -17.59 -3.25 -1.92
CA SER A 164 -18.18 -4.22 -0.99
C SER A 164 -17.23 -4.55 0.17
N GLY A 165 -17.79 -4.67 1.39
CA GLY A 165 -17.08 -5.17 2.57
C GLY A 165 -16.74 -4.10 3.60
N ILE A 166 -16.30 -4.57 4.77
CA ILE A 166 -15.87 -3.71 5.87
C ILE A 166 -14.40 -3.40 5.66
N GLU A 167 -14.00 -2.14 5.77
CA GLU A 167 -12.59 -1.75 5.79
C GLU A 167 -12.07 -1.49 7.20
N MET A 168 -10.76 -1.58 7.37
CA MET A 168 -10.07 -1.13 8.57
C MET A 168 -9.80 0.37 8.52
N GLY A 169 -10.27 1.11 9.52
CA GLY A 169 -10.01 2.54 9.71
C GLY A 169 -9.12 2.78 10.92
N THR A 170 -7.91 3.27 10.69
CA THR A 170 -6.95 3.62 11.76
C THR A 170 -6.90 5.12 12.07
N ASP A 171 -7.60 5.91 11.25
CA ASP A 171 -7.73 7.34 11.41
C ASP A 171 -8.75 7.72 12.50
N PRO A 172 -8.64 8.92 13.10
CA PRO A 172 -9.51 9.32 14.20
C PRO A 172 -10.97 9.59 13.81
N LEU A 173 -11.32 9.56 12.52
CA LEU A 173 -12.70 9.73 12.03
C LEU A 173 -13.29 8.42 11.48
N ALA A 174 -12.60 7.28 11.64
CA ALA A 174 -13.08 5.97 11.20
C ALA A 174 -14.47 5.62 11.72
N MET A 175 -14.80 6.00 12.96
CA MET A 175 -16.11 5.76 13.59
C MET A 175 -17.25 6.59 12.96
N THR A 176 -16.94 7.54 12.08
CA THR A 176 -17.94 8.41 11.42
C THR A 176 -18.30 7.92 10.03
N ARG A 177 -17.74 6.77 9.60
CA ARG A 177 -17.86 6.22 8.25
C ARG A 177 -18.63 4.90 8.30
N ASN A 178 -19.41 4.68 7.25
CA ASN A 178 -20.10 3.41 7.09
C ASN A 178 -19.09 2.31 6.73
N ASN A 179 -19.45 1.04 6.98
CA ASN A 179 -18.66 -0.13 6.59
C ASN A 179 -17.19 -0.06 7.02
N THR A 180 -16.91 0.54 8.19
CA THR A 180 -15.55 0.75 8.69
C THR A 180 -15.41 0.19 10.11
N SER A 181 -14.39 -0.63 10.35
CA SER A 181 -13.97 -1.03 11.70
C SER A 181 -12.88 -0.08 12.19
N ALA A 182 -13.19 0.67 13.25
CA ALA A 182 -12.31 1.73 13.75
C ALA A 182 -11.32 1.26 14.82
N VAL A 183 -10.11 1.82 14.79
CA VAL A 183 -9.09 1.68 15.84
C VAL A 183 -9.05 2.94 16.71
N LEU A 184 -8.84 2.77 18.01
CA LEU A 184 -8.70 3.88 18.97
C LEU A 184 -7.25 4.38 19.07
N ASN A 185 -7.06 5.69 18.87
CA ASN A 185 -5.77 6.37 18.92
C ASN A 185 -5.52 6.99 20.32
N MET A 186 -4.96 6.20 21.23
CA MET A 186 -4.95 6.52 22.67
C MET A 186 -3.68 7.21 23.20
N THR A 187 -2.62 7.33 22.41
CA THR A 187 -1.37 8.02 22.82
C THR A 187 -0.96 9.06 21.77
N PRO A 188 -0.10 10.04 22.08
CA PRO A 188 0.31 11.07 21.11
C PRO A 188 0.88 10.49 19.80
N VAL A 189 1.73 9.47 19.87
CA VAL A 189 2.30 8.83 18.68
C VAL A 189 1.21 8.14 17.83
N HIS A 190 0.24 7.46 18.46
CA HIS A 190 -0.90 6.84 17.79
C HIS A 190 -1.85 7.89 17.19
N GLN A 191 -2.07 9.02 17.88
CA GLN A 191 -2.86 10.14 17.38
C GLN A 191 -2.21 10.74 16.13
N ARG A 192 -0.89 10.95 16.12
CA ARG A 192 -0.20 11.47 14.94
C ARG A 192 -0.22 10.48 13.77
N ALA A 193 0.01 9.20 14.02
CA ALA A 193 -0.11 8.17 12.98
C ALA A 193 -1.54 8.09 12.41
N GLY A 194 -2.56 8.19 13.25
CA GLY A 194 -3.96 8.25 12.83
C GLY A 194 -4.29 9.53 12.04
N GLN A 195 -3.72 10.68 12.38
CA GLN A 195 -3.86 11.90 11.58
C GLN A 195 -3.22 11.76 10.20
N LEU A 196 -2.05 11.13 10.10
CA LEU A 196 -1.43 10.82 8.81
C LEU A 196 -2.34 9.91 7.99
N ALA A 197 -2.92 8.86 8.57
CA ALA A 197 -3.91 8.00 7.91
C ALA A 197 -5.14 8.79 7.42
N LEU A 198 -5.68 9.70 8.24
CA LEU A 198 -6.79 10.58 7.84
C LEU A 198 -6.46 11.41 6.60
N ILE A 199 -5.29 12.06 6.62
CA ILE A 199 -4.83 12.91 5.52
C ILE A 199 -4.62 12.08 4.25
N ARG A 200 -4.11 10.84 4.36
CA ARG A 200 -3.99 9.93 3.20
C ARG A 200 -5.35 9.69 2.54
N ARG A 201 -6.38 9.42 3.35
CA ARG A 201 -7.75 9.21 2.84
C ARG A 201 -8.32 10.45 2.16
N TRP A 202 -8.10 11.63 2.74
CA TRP A 202 -8.53 12.89 2.12
C TRP A 202 -7.85 13.16 0.77
N ILE A 203 -6.53 12.99 0.69
CA ILE A 203 -5.78 13.17 -0.56
C ILE A 203 -6.24 12.15 -1.61
N ALA A 204 -6.37 10.87 -1.24
CA ALA A 204 -6.84 9.83 -2.15
C ALA A 204 -8.23 10.16 -2.72
N MET A 205 -9.18 10.51 -1.85
CA MET A 205 -10.54 10.85 -2.26
C MET A 205 -10.58 12.11 -3.14
N GLN A 206 -9.90 13.18 -2.76
CA GLN A 206 -9.86 14.42 -3.56
C GLN A 206 -9.21 14.19 -4.92
N ARG A 207 -8.17 13.34 -4.99
CA ARG A 207 -7.52 12.95 -6.25
C ARG A 207 -8.50 12.21 -7.16
N GLU A 208 -9.27 11.27 -6.61
CA GLU A 208 -10.28 10.55 -7.40
C GLU A 208 -11.36 11.51 -7.91
N ILE A 209 -11.93 12.38 -7.05
CA ILE A 209 -12.92 13.40 -7.50
C ILE A 209 -12.32 14.31 -8.59
N LEU A 210 -11.05 14.71 -8.47
CA LEU A 210 -10.37 15.54 -9.47
C LEU A 210 -10.25 14.85 -10.83
N ARG A 211 -10.10 13.51 -10.87
CA ARG A 211 -10.08 12.77 -12.14
C ARG A 211 -11.43 12.86 -12.87
N TRP A 212 -12.54 12.81 -12.13
CA TRP A 212 -13.89 12.95 -12.69
C TRP A 212 -14.22 14.41 -13.05
N MET A 213 -13.74 15.37 -12.27
CA MET A 213 -14.10 16.79 -12.40
C MET A 213 -13.08 17.65 -13.16
N GLY A 214 -12.04 17.04 -13.73
CA GLY A 214 -10.93 17.74 -14.40
C GLY A 214 -11.33 18.81 -15.42
N PRO A 215 -12.36 18.60 -16.26
CA PRO A 215 -12.82 19.61 -17.23
C PRO A 215 -13.38 20.88 -16.60
N GLN A 216 -13.88 20.81 -15.36
CA GLN A 216 -14.53 21.92 -14.67
C GLN A 216 -13.50 22.74 -13.90
N ILE A 217 -12.83 23.67 -14.59
CA ILE A 217 -11.62 24.38 -14.11
C ILE A 217 -11.76 24.96 -12.70
N ARG A 218 -12.90 25.59 -12.36
CA ARG A 218 -13.10 26.18 -11.02
C ARG A 218 -13.21 25.12 -9.92
N ILE A 219 -13.89 24.01 -10.19
CA ILE A 219 -13.97 22.86 -9.28
C ILE A 219 -12.59 22.18 -9.16
N ALA A 220 -11.89 21.99 -10.29
CA ALA A 220 -10.55 21.42 -10.30
C ALA A 220 -9.55 22.23 -9.48
N ARG A 221 -9.63 23.58 -9.52
CA ARG A 221 -8.82 24.48 -8.67
C ARG A 221 -9.12 24.28 -7.19
N ILE A 222 -10.39 24.16 -6.78
CA ILE A 222 -10.76 23.87 -5.39
C ILE A 222 -10.11 22.57 -4.92
N LEU A 223 -10.24 21.50 -5.70
CA LEU A 223 -9.67 20.19 -5.38
C LEU A 223 -8.14 20.23 -5.34
N LYS A 224 -7.49 20.89 -6.31
CA LYS A 224 -6.04 21.09 -6.34
C LYS A 224 -5.53 21.85 -5.12
N ALA A 225 -6.19 22.95 -4.75
CA ALA A 225 -5.87 23.74 -3.57
C ALA A 225 -5.98 22.92 -2.27
N ARG A 226 -7.00 22.05 -2.19
CA ARG A 226 -7.19 21.12 -1.07
C ARG A 226 -6.11 20.05 -1.00
N ILE A 227 -5.78 19.40 -2.12
CA ILE A 227 -4.73 18.38 -2.19
C ILE A 227 -3.38 18.96 -1.75
N VAL A 228 -3.01 20.15 -2.25
CA VAL A 228 -1.76 20.82 -1.85
C VAL A 228 -1.76 21.13 -0.35
N THR A 229 -2.89 21.57 0.20
CA THR A 229 -3.02 21.86 1.64
C THR A 229 -2.86 20.61 2.50
N ASP A 230 -3.51 19.52 2.10
CA ASP A 230 -3.46 18.25 2.82
C ASP A 230 -2.08 17.59 2.69
N LEU A 231 -1.41 17.69 1.52
CA LEU A 231 -0.02 17.25 1.32
C LEU A 231 0.95 17.93 2.29
N VAL A 232 0.87 19.26 2.40
CA VAL A 232 1.73 20.01 3.31
C VAL A 232 1.44 19.61 4.76
N SER A 233 0.17 19.42 5.11
CA SER A 233 -0.21 18.93 6.44
C SER A 233 0.33 17.53 6.73
N PHE A 234 0.33 16.64 5.73
CA PHE A 234 0.94 15.30 5.85
C PHE A 234 2.43 15.41 6.20
N CYS A 235 3.16 16.27 5.49
CA CYS A 235 4.59 16.45 5.71
C CYS A 235 4.89 17.07 7.07
N ASP A 236 4.13 18.09 7.50
CA ASP A 236 4.27 18.74 8.82
C ASP A 236 3.90 17.77 9.97
N CYS A 237 2.98 16.81 9.73
CA CYS A 237 2.65 15.75 10.67
C CYS A 237 3.68 14.61 10.70
N LEU A 238 4.40 14.35 9.62
CA LEU A 238 5.41 13.30 9.56
C LEU A 238 6.74 13.78 10.17
N VAL A 239 7.20 14.97 9.76
CA VAL A 239 8.49 15.56 10.12
C VAL A 239 8.26 16.84 10.89
N THR A 240 8.84 16.94 12.09
CA THR A 240 8.64 18.10 12.95
C THR A 240 9.16 19.37 12.30
N ARG A 241 8.25 20.32 12.06
CA ARG A 241 8.59 21.63 11.52
C ARG A 241 9.30 22.48 12.57
N THR A 242 10.41 23.11 12.19
CA THR A 242 11.04 24.14 13.03
C THR A 242 10.27 25.45 12.87
N VAL A 243 9.61 25.88 13.94
CA VAL A 243 8.88 27.16 14.03
C VAL A 243 9.22 27.88 15.34
N PRO A 244 9.03 29.20 15.42
CA PRO A 244 9.17 29.92 16.70
C PRO A 244 8.25 29.33 17.78
N PRO A 245 8.68 29.25 19.04
CA PRO A 245 7.83 28.80 20.15
C PRO A 245 6.55 29.64 20.26
N GLY A 246 5.41 28.99 20.47
CA GLY A 246 4.08 29.59 20.53
C GLY A 246 3.46 29.89 19.16
N ALA A 247 4.11 29.54 18.06
CA ALA A 247 3.50 29.63 16.74
C ALA A 247 2.29 28.70 16.64
N LEU A 248 1.23 29.13 15.94
CA LEU A 248 0.03 28.29 15.74
C LEU A 248 0.33 26.96 15.07
N GLN A 249 1.43 26.88 14.32
CA GLN A 249 1.89 25.70 13.59
C GLN A 249 2.84 24.82 14.41
N GLU A 250 3.17 25.19 15.64
CA GLU A 250 4.03 24.39 16.53
C GLU A 250 3.33 23.08 16.87
N MET A 251 3.91 21.98 16.40
CA MET A 251 3.48 20.62 16.72
C MET A 251 4.64 19.65 16.55
N GLU A 252 4.66 18.58 17.34
CA GLU A 252 5.60 17.48 17.14
C GLU A 252 5.09 16.55 16.04
N GLY A 253 5.93 16.35 15.02
CA GLY A 253 5.72 15.35 13.99
C GLY A 253 5.93 13.93 14.53
N LEU A 254 5.64 12.95 13.69
CA LEU A 254 5.77 11.55 14.05
C LEU A 254 7.24 11.19 14.39
N ASP A 255 8.20 11.79 13.69
CA ASP A 255 9.63 11.68 13.96
C ASP A 255 9.99 11.86 15.45
N LYS A 256 9.59 12.98 16.06
CA LYS A 256 9.88 13.25 17.48
C LYS A 256 9.05 12.40 18.43
N LEU A 257 7.79 12.14 18.10
CA LEU A 257 6.90 11.34 18.95
C LEU A 257 7.34 9.87 19.04
N ILE A 258 7.95 9.34 17.97
CA ILE A 258 8.60 8.01 17.98
C ILE A 258 9.77 7.99 18.97
N VAL A 259 10.64 9.00 18.92
CA VAL A 259 11.78 9.12 19.84
C VAL A 259 11.31 9.28 21.28
N ALA A 260 10.29 10.12 21.52
CA ALA A 260 9.67 10.28 22.83
C ALA A 260 9.04 8.98 23.36
N SER A 261 8.66 8.07 22.48
CA SER A 261 8.15 6.73 22.81
C SER A 261 9.24 5.66 22.97
N GLY A 262 10.52 6.05 22.97
CA GLY A 262 11.66 5.15 23.16
C GLY A 262 12.00 4.29 21.94
N GLN A 263 11.60 4.70 20.74
CA GLN A 263 11.90 4.00 19.48
C GLN A 263 12.78 4.87 18.56
N SER A 264 13.37 4.26 17.53
CA SER A 264 14.19 4.98 16.55
C SER A 264 13.34 5.58 15.42
N SER A 265 13.57 6.86 15.11
CA SER A 265 13.01 7.57 13.94
C SER A 265 13.84 7.40 12.66
N ALA A 266 14.87 6.54 12.67
CA ALA A 266 15.88 6.44 11.61
C ALA A 266 15.29 6.30 10.19
N THR A 267 14.17 5.60 10.02
CA THR A 267 13.50 5.48 8.72
C THR A 267 13.09 6.85 8.14
N ILE A 268 12.52 7.73 8.96
CA ILE A 268 12.12 9.08 8.54
C ILE A 268 13.38 9.95 8.34
N ASP A 269 14.32 9.87 9.28
CA ASP A 269 15.54 10.68 9.25
C ASP A 269 16.40 10.39 8.01
N ASN A 270 16.56 9.11 7.67
CA ASN A 270 17.29 8.66 6.48
C ASN A 270 16.62 9.16 5.19
N PHE A 271 15.28 9.09 5.11
CA PHE A 271 14.54 9.61 3.96
C PHE A 271 14.74 11.12 3.79
N VAL A 272 14.63 11.90 4.87
CA VAL A 272 14.84 13.36 4.84
C VAL A 272 16.30 13.70 4.50
N ALA A 273 17.26 12.92 4.99
CA ALA A 273 18.67 13.09 4.69
C ALA A 273 18.98 12.82 3.20
N ALA A 274 18.45 11.73 2.64
CA ALA A 274 18.69 11.29 1.27
C ALA A 274 17.97 12.15 0.21
N SER A 275 16.84 12.75 0.54
CA SER A 275 16.00 13.49 -0.43
C SER A 275 16.12 15.02 -0.32
N ASN A 276 15.59 15.72 -1.33
CA ASN A 276 15.41 17.17 -1.36
C ASN A 276 14.12 17.62 -0.64
N PHE A 277 13.71 16.89 0.41
CA PHE A 277 12.44 17.04 1.14
C PHE A 277 12.02 18.49 1.43
N GLN A 278 12.90 19.31 2.02
CA GLN A 278 12.54 20.69 2.38
C GLN A 278 12.34 21.58 1.14
N ALA A 279 13.14 21.39 0.09
CA ALA A 279 13.03 22.19 -1.13
C ALA A 279 11.72 21.89 -1.85
N GLU A 280 11.38 20.60 -2.01
CA GLU A 280 10.12 20.16 -2.64
C GLU A 280 8.90 20.60 -1.81
N LEU A 281 8.94 20.39 -0.50
CA LEU A 281 7.86 20.83 0.41
C LEU A 281 7.66 22.34 0.40
N GLN A 282 8.72 23.13 0.23
CA GLN A 282 8.61 24.59 0.20
C GLN A 282 7.83 25.11 -1.02
N VAL A 283 7.91 24.41 -2.17
CA VAL A 283 7.10 24.73 -3.35
C VAL A 283 5.61 24.57 -3.02
N ALA A 284 5.22 23.43 -2.44
CA ALA A 284 3.84 23.17 -2.04
C ALA A 284 3.36 24.13 -0.93
N ARG A 285 4.19 24.42 0.08
CA ARG A 285 3.90 25.40 1.15
C ARG A 285 3.60 26.79 0.57
N THR A 286 4.37 27.23 -0.42
CA THR A 286 4.17 28.53 -1.06
C THR A 286 2.79 28.65 -1.72
N ILE A 287 2.34 27.60 -2.41
CA ILE A 287 0.99 27.57 -3.01
C ILE A 287 -0.09 27.49 -1.92
N ARG A 288 0.10 26.62 -0.90
CA ARG A 288 -0.82 26.51 0.24
C ARG A 288 -1.05 27.88 0.90
N ASP A 289 0.02 28.61 1.16
CA ASP A 289 -0.01 29.87 1.92
C ASP A 289 -0.62 31.03 1.14
N LYS A 290 -0.59 30.97 -0.20
CA LYS A 290 -1.14 32.01 -1.07
C LYS A 290 -2.61 31.82 -1.46
N ILE A 291 -3.01 30.59 -1.80
CA ILE A 291 -4.35 30.31 -2.37
C ILE A 291 -4.98 28.98 -1.86
N GLY A 292 -4.20 28.10 -1.23
CA GLY A 292 -4.68 26.86 -0.63
C GLY A 292 -5.45 27.08 0.67
N ALA A 293 -4.76 26.91 1.81
CA ALA A 293 -5.30 27.07 3.16
C ALA A 293 -5.62 28.54 3.52
N HIS A 294 -5.18 29.47 2.69
CA HIS A 294 -5.31 30.92 2.85
C HIS A 294 -5.59 31.54 1.48
N LEU A 295 -6.08 32.79 1.47
CA LEU A 295 -6.12 33.61 0.26
C LEU A 295 -5.40 34.93 0.56
N GLU A 296 -4.23 35.11 -0.02
CA GLU A 296 -3.29 36.20 0.26
C GLU A 296 -3.99 37.55 0.46
N ILE A 297 -3.81 38.16 1.64
CA ILE A 297 -4.50 39.39 2.03
C ILE A 297 -3.90 40.64 1.36
N SER A 298 -2.62 40.60 1.00
CA SER A 298 -1.94 41.74 0.39
C SER A 298 -2.55 42.11 -0.96
N ASP A 299 -2.70 43.42 -1.17
CA ASP A 299 -3.18 43.98 -2.43
C ASP A 299 -2.15 43.88 -3.56
N SER A 300 -0.89 43.54 -3.25
CA SER A 300 0.17 43.29 -4.24
C SER A 300 -0.07 42.03 -5.07
N TYR A 301 -0.87 41.08 -4.57
CA TYR A 301 -1.22 39.85 -5.27
C TYR A 301 -2.61 39.97 -5.89
N THR A 302 -2.66 39.96 -7.23
CA THR A 302 -3.92 39.95 -7.98
C THR A 302 -4.55 38.56 -7.94
N LEU A 303 -5.87 38.48 -8.04
CA LEU A 303 -6.57 37.19 -8.12
C LEU A 303 -6.09 36.36 -9.32
N ALA A 304 -5.91 37.01 -10.47
CA ALA A 304 -5.38 36.37 -11.67
C ALA A 304 -4.01 35.73 -11.42
N GLY A 305 -3.08 36.46 -10.77
CA GLY A 305 -1.77 35.92 -10.41
C GLY A 305 -1.85 34.73 -9.46
N LEU A 306 -2.72 34.80 -8.44
CA LEU A 306 -2.91 33.69 -7.49
C LEU A 306 -3.52 32.44 -8.17
N SER A 307 -4.48 32.62 -9.08
CA SER A 307 -5.03 31.52 -9.88
C SER A 307 -3.98 30.92 -10.82
N THR A 308 -3.16 31.76 -11.46
CA THR A 308 -2.05 31.29 -12.31
C THR A 308 -1.00 30.53 -11.50
N ASP A 309 -0.63 31.00 -10.30
CA ASP A 309 0.27 30.27 -9.39
C ASP A 309 -0.28 28.86 -9.10
N LEU A 310 -1.59 28.73 -8.84
CA LEU A 310 -2.22 27.43 -8.63
C LEU A 310 -2.27 26.60 -9.91
N ASP A 311 -2.65 27.17 -11.05
CA ASP A 311 -2.80 26.43 -12.31
C ASP A 311 -1.45 25.88 -12.80
N THR A 312 -0.39 26.67 -12.67
CA THR A 312 0.97 26.32 -13.10
C THR A 312 1.71 25.39 -12.15
N TYR A 313 1.25 25.26 -10.89
CA TYR A 313 1.82 24.29 -9.97
C TYR A 313 1.70 22.87 -10.53
N ASP A 314 2.82 22.17 -10.66
CA ASP A 314 2.85 20.79 -11.13
C ASP A 314 2.28 19.85 -10.05
N LEU A 315 0.98 19.54 -10.18
CA LEU A 315 0.30 18.66 -9.23
C LEU A 315 0.81 17.22 -9.33
N VAL A 316 1.19 16.77 -10.52
CA VAL A 316 1.71 15.41 -10.72
C VAL A 316 3.00 15.26 -9.94
N GLU A 317 3.91 16.24 -10.05
CA GLU A 317 5.13 16.22 -9.27
C GLU A 317 4.87 16.33 -7.77
N GLY A 318 3.95 17.19 -7.35
CA GLY A 318 3.54 17.26 -5.94
C GLY A 318 3.02 15.92 -5.41
N LEU A 319 2.22 15.20 -6.20
CA LEU A 319 1.71 13.89 -5.83
C LEU A 319 2.80 12.80 -5.83
N ASN A 320 3.78 12.89 -6.73
CA ASN A 320 4.96 12.01 -6.72
C ASN A 320 5.80 12.21 -5.46
N PHE A 321 6.06 13.47 -5.09
CA PHE A 321 6.68 13.83 -3.82
C PHE A 321 5.90 13.25 -2.63
N TYR A 322 4.59 13.49 -2.57
CA TYR A 322 3.73 12.92 -1.54
C TYR A 322 3.77 11.38 -1.50
N GLY A 323 3.82 10.71 -2.66
CA GLY A 323 3.95 9.26 -2.75
C GLY A 323 5.21 8.74 -2.03
N ARG A 324 6.36 9.40 -2.23
CA ARG A 324 7.61 9.08 -1.54
C ARG A 324 7.50 9.32 -0.02
N VAL A 325 6.90 10.43 0.39
CA VAL A 325 6.69 10.75 1.82
C VAL A 325 5.73 9.72 2.47
N GLY A 326 4.69 9.30 1.76
CA GLY A 326 3.76 8.25 2.19
C GLY A 326 4.39 6.87 2.28
N ALA A 327 5.32 6.55 1.37
CA ALA A 327 6.12 5.32 1.44
C ALA A 327 7.05 5.32 2.67
N ALA A 328 7.71 6.44 2.98
CA ALA A 328 8.53 6.59 4.19
C ALA A 328 7.70 6.40 5.48
N PHE A 329 6.47 6.95 5.53
CA PHE A 329 5.52 6.69 6.61
C PHE A 329 5.17 5.19 6.73
N THR A 330 4.84 4.54 5.61
CA THR A 330 4.47 3.11 5.59
C THR A 330 5.63 2.23 6.03
N LYS A 331 6.85 2.50 5.56
CA LYS A 331 8.09 1.82 6.00
C LYS A 331 8.32 2.00 7.50
N THR A 332 8.07 3.20 8.02
CA THR A 332 8.16 3.49 9.47
C THR A 332 7.15 2.63 10.25
N CYS A 333 5.91 2.54 9.79
CA CYS A 333 4.88 1.68 10.38
C CYS A 333 5.29 0.20 10.41
N HIS A 334 5.92 -0.32 9.35
CA HIS A 334 6.42 -1.71 9.36
C HIS A 334 7.59 -1.93 10.32
N SER A 335 8.46 -0.93 10.47
CA SER A 335 9.64 -0.99 11.33
C SER A 335 9.34 -0.95 12.83
N ILE A 336 8.21 -0.35 13.24
CA ILE A 336 7.84 -0.18 14.65
C ILE A 336 6.57 -0.99 14.95
N LEU A 337 6.67 -1.97 15.85
CA LEU A 337 5.61 -2.95 16.11
C LEU A 337 4.23 -2.32 16.39
N PHE A 338 4.16 -1.31 17.27
CA PHE A 338 2.88 -0.67 17.63
C PHE A 338 2.31 0.25 16.53
N LEU A 339 3.11 0.58 15.50
CA LEU A 339 2.64 1.35 14.34
C LEU A 339 2.22 0.48 13.15
N ARG A 340 2.49 -0.83 13.17
CA ARG A 340 2.19 -1.73 12.04
C ARG A 340 0.74 -1.68 11.58
N LEU A 341 -0.17 -1.46 12.52
CA LEU A 341 -1.60 -1.37 12.25
C LEU A 341 -1.94 -0.25 11.25
N TYR A 342 -1.26 0.89 11.30
CA TYR A 342 -1.51 2.04 10.42
C TYR A 342 -1.06 1.80 8.98
N ALA A 343 -0.22 0.77 8.73
CA ALA A 343 0.08 0.32 7.37
C ALA A 343 -1.09 -0.43 6.74
N ALA A 344 -2.03 -0.95 7.54
CA ALA A 344 -3.22 -1.68 7.10
C ALA A 344 -4.46 -0.79 6.96
N ASP A 345 -4.33 0.54 7.06
CA ASP A 345 -5.45 1.46 6.86
C ASP A 345 -6.07 1.30 5.46
N GLY A 346 -7.39 1.18 5.39
CA GLY A 346 -8.15 1.01 4.14
C GLY A 346 -8.22 -0.44 3.65
N GLN A 347 -7.54 -1.38 4.32
CA GLN A 347 -7.60 -2.79 3.95
C GLN A 347 -8.97 -3.39 4.28
N ARG A 348 -9.46 -4.27 3.40
CA ARG A 348 -10.71 -4.99 3.60
C ARG A 348 -10.56 -6.05 4.70
N LEU A 349 -11.55 -6.08 5.60
CA LEU A 349 -11.73 -7.10 6.61
C LEU A 349 -12.72 -8.15 6.10
N HIS A 350 -12.22 -9.36 5.94
CA HIS A 350 -13.02 -10.52 5.54
C HIS A 350 -13.56 -11.26 6.77
N GLY A 351 -14.76 -11.86 6.65
CA GLY A 351 -15.36 -12.65 7.74
C GLY A 351 -15.91 -11.82 8.92
N VAL A 352 -15.93 -10.49 8.79
CA VAL A 352 -16.57 -9.59 9.76
C VAL A 352 -17.92 -9.17 9.18
N SER A 353 -18.99 -9.47 9.91
CA SER A 353 -20.33 -8.97 9.60
C SER A 353 -20.45 -7.54 10.11
N ALA A 354 -21.08 -6.66 9.34
CA ALA A 354 -21.20 -5.26 9.74
C ALA A 354 -22.03 -5.19 11.03
N ALA A 355 -21.37 -4.88 12.13
CA ALA A 355 -22.02 -4.39 13.32
C ALA A 355 -21.84 -2.88 13.34
N MET A 356 -22.97 -2.17 13.49
CA MET A 356 -23.13 -0.90 14.18
C MET A 356 -23.46 0.35 13.36
N ALA A 357 -24.01 1.30 14.12
CA ALA A 357 -24.89 2.41 13.78
C ALA A 357 -24.54 3.23 12.52
N PRO A 358 -25.55 3.73 11.80
CA PRO A 358 -25.33 4.57 10.62
C PRO A 358 -24.53 5.83 10.99
N ALA A 359 -23.66 6.26 10.09
CA ALA A 359 -22.95 7.53 10.20
C ALA A 359 -23.92 8.70 10.49
N ALA A 360 -23.48 9.67 11.28
CA ALA A 360 -24.27 10.87 11.55
C ALA A 360 -24.63 11.56 10.22
N PRO A 361 -25.92 11.82 9.94
CA PRO A 361 -26.34 12.34 8.64
C PRO A 361 -25.74 13.73 8.40
N TYR A 362 -25.45 14.05 7.14
CA TYR A 362 -24.95 15.38 6.75
C TYR A 362 -26.09 16.38 6.51
N ALA A 363 -27.18 15.91 5.88
CA ALA A 363 -28.46 16.59 5.86
C ALA A 363 -29.33 15.93 6.92
N GLY A 364 -29.80 16.65 7.95
CA GLY A 364 -30.46 16.11 9.14
C GLY A 364 -31.70 15.21 8.94
N ASN A 365 -32.07 14.89 7.69
CA ASN A 365 -33.00 13.82 7.36
C ASN A 365 -32.21 12.54 7.08
N SER A 366 -32.53 11.47 7.81
CA SER A 366 -32.00 10.12 7.61
C SER A 366 -32.20 9.68 6.15
N ILE A 367 -31.15 9.77 5.35
CA ILE A 367 -31.06 9.02 4.10
C ILE A 367 -30.93 7.56 4.50
N GLU A 368 -31.68 6.68 3.84
CA GLU A 368 -31.59 5.23 4.02
C GLU A 368 -30.13 4.82 4.17
N GLY A 369 -29.83 4.05 5.23
CA GLY A 369 -28.48 3.55 5.46
C GLY A 369 -27.97 2.85 4.19
N PRO A 370 -26.65 2.84 3.96
CA PRO A 370 -26.08 2.19 2.78
C PRO A 370 -26.65 0.77 2.65
N PRO A 371 -26.85 0.29 1.42
CA PRO A 371 -27.44 -1.02 1.18
C PRO A 371 -26.69 -2.06 2.01
N ALA A 372 -27.45 -2.99 2.60
CA ALA A 372 -26.86 -4.11 3.31
C ALA A 372 -25.77 -4.74 2.43
N PRO A 373 -24.62 -5.14 3.01
CA PRO A 373 -23.56 -5.76 2.24
C PRO A 373 -24.14 -6.89 1.38
N PRO A 374 -23.72 -7.03 0.12
CA PRO A 374 -24.30 -7.98 -0.81
C PRO A 374 -24.29 -9.39 -0.19
N THR A 375 -25.40 -10.10 -0.33
CA THR A 375 -25.53 -11.47 0.14
C THR A 375 -24.37 -12.32 -0.43
N PRO A 376 -23.64 -13.08 0.39
CA PRO A 376 -22.59 -13.96 -0.12
C PRO A 376 -23.13 -14.89 -1.22
N LEU A 377 -22.33 -15.12 -2.27
CA LEU A 377 -22.70 -16.05 -3.33
C LEU A 377 -22.93 -17.46 -2.77
N PRO A 378 -23.88 -18.24 -3.30
CA PRO A 378 -24.14 -19.60 -2.83
C PRO A 378 -22.90 -20.49 -3.00
N ILE A 379 -22.41 -21.05 -1.90
CA ILE A 379 -21.19 -21.88 -1.90
C ILE A 379 -21.39 -23.27 -2.51
N ASP A 380 -22.62 -23.65 -2.88
CA ASP A 380 -22.96 -24.94 -3.50
C ASP A 380 -23.33 -24.84 -4.99
N ASP A 381 -23.27 -23.64 -5.57
CA ASP A 381 -23.61 -23.39 -6.96
C ASP A 381 -22.39 -23.46 -7.89
N VAL A 382 -22.51 -24.23 -8.98
CA VAL A 382 -21.41 -24.44 -9.94
C VAL A 382 -21.17 -23.19 -10.80
N GLU A 383 -22.22 -22.42 -11.12
CA GLU A 383 -22.05 -21.14 -11.84
C GLU A 383 -21.28 -20.13 -11.00
N SER A 384 -21.53 -20.11 -9.69
CA SER A 384 -20.76 -19.32 -8.72
C SER A 384 -19.28 -19.73 -8.69
N TYR A 385 -18.96 -21.02 -8.82
CA TYR A 385 -17.56 -21.48 -8.95
C TYR A 385 -16.91 -21.01 -10.25
N ARG A 386 -17.61 -21.15 -11.39
CA ARG A 386 -17.11 -20.69 -12.70
C ARG A 386 -16.85 -19.19 -12.70
N THR A 387 -17.80 -18.42 -12.17
CA THR A 387 -17.70 -16.96 -12.09
C THR A 387 -16.52 -16.53 -11.23
N ASN A 388 -16.32 -17.12 -10.06
CA ASN A 388 -15.20 -16.75 -9.18
C ASN A 388 -13.85 -17.27 -9.70
N LEU A 389 -13.80 -18.42 -10.38
CA LEU A 389 -12.57 -18.88 -11.01
C LEU A 389 -12.16 -17.96 -12.17
N ALA A 390 -13.09 -17.56 -13.03
CA ALA A 390 -12.82 -16.59 -14.08
C ALA A 390 -12.35 -15.25 -13.49
N ARG A 391 -12.99 -14.78 -12.42
CA ARG A 391 -12.53 -13.58 -11.69
C ARG A 391 -11.09 -13.76 -11.17
N TRP A 392 -10.75 -14.91 -10.61
CA TRP A 392 -9.39 -15.16 -10.13
C TRP A 392 -8.35 -15.11 -11.27
N LEU A 393 -8.64 -15.75 -12.40
CA LEU A 393 -7.73 -15.86 -13.53
C LEU A 393 -7.58 -14.53 -14.29
N ASP A 394 -8.68 -13.79 -14.49
CA ASP A 394 -8.73 -12.62 -15.37
C ASP A 394 -8.60 -11.25 -14.67
N SER A 395 -8.54 -11.21 -13.33
CA SER A 395 -8.67 -9.95 -12.58
C SER A 395 -7.43 -9.48 -11.82
N ASN A 396 -7.46 -8.20 -11.43
CA ASN A 396 -6.53 -7.56 -10.51
C ASN A 396 -6.61 -8.12 -9.07
N ASP A 397 -5.63 -7.74 -8.22
CA ASP A 397 -5.43 -8.28 -6.87
C ASP A 397 -6.67 -8.19 -5.95
N GLU A 398 -7.46 -7.12 -6.04
CA GLU A 398 -8.66 -6.94 -5.21
C GLU A 398 -9.74 -7.99 -5.52
N ARG A 399 -9.99 -8.26 -6.80
CA ARG A 399 -10.96 -9.27 -7.24
C ARG A 399 -10.45 -10.70 -6.99
N ARG A 400 -9.12 -10.89 -7.02
CA ARG A 400 -8.48 -12.14 -6.61
C ARG A 400 -8.72 -12.42 -5.12
N ALA A 401 -8.62 -11.42 -4.24
CA ALA A 401 -8.89 -11.60 -2.81
C ALA A 401 -10.34 -12.05 -2.53
N GLU A 402 -11.32 -11.48 -3.23
CA GLU A 402 -12.73 -11.92 -3.13
C GLU A 402 -12.92 -13.38 -3.57
N ALA A 403 -12.35 -13.75 -4.73
CA ALA A 403 -12.45 -15.11 -5.25
C ALA A 403 -11.76 -16.12 -4.32
N SER A 404 -10.57 -15.80 -3.81
CA SER A 404 -9.86 -16.63 -2.82
C SER A 404 -10.69 -16.82 -1.54
N HIS A 405 -11.29 -15.74 -1.02
CA HIS A 405 -12.18 -15.84 0.13
C HIS A 405 -13.39 -16.74 -0.14
N PHE A 406 -14.05 -16.58 -1.30
CA PHE A 406 -15.17 -17.42 -1.70
C PHE A 406 -14.77 -18.90 -1.78
N PHE A 407 -13.65 -19.23 -2.44
CA PHE A 407 -13.16 -20.61 -2.52
C PHE A 407 -12.76 -21.15 -1.15
N GLY A 408 -12.13 -20.35 -0.29
CA GLY A 408 -11.83 -20.71 1.09
C GLY A 408 -13.08 -21.13 1.88
N GLN A 409 -14.18 -20.39 1.74
CA GLN A 409 -15.47 -20.76 2.32
C GLN A 409 -16.06 -22.02 1.66
N ALA A 410 -16.00 -22.13 0.33
CA ALA A 410 -16.53 -23.27 -0.39
C ALA A 410 -15.77 -24.58 -0.07
N PHE A 411 -14.46 -24.54 0.12
CA PHE A 411 -13.68 -25.71 0.56
C PHE A 411 -14.01 -26.17 1.98
N LEU A 412 -14.51 -25.28 2.83
CA LEU A 412 -14.91 -25.62 4.20
C LEU A 412 -16.40 -25.97 4.32
N GLY A 413 -17.26 -25.38 3.49
CA GLY A 413 -18.71 -25.39 3.69
C GLY A 413 -19.53 -26.04 2.59
N SER A 414 -19.01 -26.23 1.37
CA SER A 414 -19.79 -26.83 0.27
C SER A 414 -20.09 -28.31 0.51
N GLN A 415 -21.11 -28.84 -0.15
CA GLN A 415 -21.59 -30.21 -0.04
C GLN A 415 -20.44 -31.24 -0.10
N VAL A 416 -20.41 -32.17 0.86
CA VAL A 416 -19.46 -33.29 0.87
C VAL A 416 -19.81 -34.27 -0.26
N ILE A 417 -18.81 -34.63 -1.09
CA ILE A 417 -18.94 -35.62 -2.16
C ILE A 417 -18.35 -36.96 -1.74
N GLU A 418 -17.25 -36.93 -0.98
CA GLU A 418 -16.49 -38.11 -0.58
C GLU A 418 -15.84 -37.86 0.79
N THR A 419 -15.75 -38.90 1.62
CA THR A 419 -14.96 -38.90 2.86
C THR A 419 -13.66 -39.64 2.62
N LEU A 420 -12.55 -38.99 2.96
CA LEU A 420 -11.19 -39.51 2.83
C LEU A 420 -10.74 -40.02 4.20
N ASP A 421 -10.48 -41.32 4.29
CA ASP A 421 -9.97 -41.96 5.49
C ASP A 421 -8.44 -41.92 5.50
N GLU A 422 -7.86 -41.43 6.59
CA GLU A 422 -6.42 -41.55 6.84
C GLU A 422 -6.17 -42.56 7.96
N VAL A 423 -5.00 -43.22 7.95
CA VAL A 423 -4.60 -44.17 8.98
C VAL A 423 -3.29 -43.72 9.59
N GLU A 424 -3.36 -43.09 10.75
CA GLU A 424 -2.18 -42.77 11.54
C GLU A 424 -1.86 -43.92 12.50
N ARG A 425 -0.69 -44.52 12.35
CA ARG A 425 -0.20 -45.58 13.26
C ARG A 425 0.74 -44.99 14.30
N PHE A 426 0.40 -45.18 15.57
CA PHE A 426 1.19 -44.77 16.74
C PHE A 426 1.65 -46.01 17.50
N GLY A 427 2.74 -46.63 17.07
CA GLY A 427 3.23 -47.87 17.70
C GLY A 427 2.18 -48.98 17.67
N ALA A 428 1.55 -49.27 18.81
CA ALA A 428 0.49 -50.28 18.95
C ALA A 428 -0.95 -49.75 18.72
N GLY A 429 -1.14 -48.44 18.55
CA GLY A 429 -2.46 -47.81 18.34
C GLY A 429 -2.65 -47.27 16.91
N GLN A 430 -3.89 -47.13 16.49
CA GLN A 430 -4.26 -46.52 15.21
C GLN A 430 -5.32 -45.43 15.44
N ARG A 431 -5.15 -44.26 14.82
CA ARG A 431 -6.16 -43.22 14.70
C ARG A 431 -6.55 -43.10 13.23
N SER A 432 -7.85 -43.01 12.96
CA SER A 432 -8.35 -42.73 11.62
C SER A 432 -9.05 -41.38 11.56
N PRO A 433 -8.34 -40.27 11.30
CA PRO A 433 -9.00 -39.00 11.03
C PRO A 433 -9.72 -39.06 9.67
N GLU A 434 -10.95 -38.54 9.64
CA GLU A 434 -11.74 -38.39 8.41
C GLU A 434 -11.59 -36.96 7.88
N SER A 435 -11.38 -36.83 6.57
CA SER A 435 -11.34 -35.53 5.86
C SER A 435 -12.40 -35.49 4.76
N GLU A 436 -13.08 -34.37 4.59
CA GLU A 436 -14.20 -34.27 3.64
C GLU A 436 -13.77 -33.66 2.31
N PHE A 437 -13.86 -34.45 1.24
CA PHE A 437 -13.70 -33.98 -0.13
C PHE A 437 -15.03 -33.44 -0.67
N ARG A 438 -15.10 -32.11 -0.73
CA ARG A 438 -16.33 -31.34 -1.03
C ARG A 438 -16.47 -30.93 -2.50
N LYS A 439 -17.64 -30.44 -2.87
CA LYS A 439 -18.04 -30.03 -4.23
C LYS A 439 -17.10 -29.02 -4.88
N ALA A 440 -16.60 -28.05 -4.11
CA ALA A 440 -15.61 -27.11 -4.60
C ALA A 440 -14.28 -27.78 -5.04
N HIS A 441 -13.83 -28.81 -4.32
CA HIS A 441 -12.65 -29.59 -4.71
C HIS A 441 -12.93 -30.40 -5.99
N GLY A 442 -14.08 -31.07 -6.06
CA GLY A 442 -14.52 -31.79 -7.26
C GLY A 442 -14.61 -30.89 -8.49
N PHE A 443 -15.10 -29.66 -8.34
CA PHE A 443 -15.13 -28.66 -9.41
C PHE A 443 -13.74 -28.35 -9.93
N LEU A 444 -12.78 -27.98 -9.06
CA LEU A 444 -11.42 -27.67 -9.49
C LEU A 444 -10.72 -28.88 -10.12
N LEU A 445 -10.87 -30.08 -9.55
CA LEU A 445 -10.34 -31.31 -10.15
C LEU A 445 -10.90 -31.53 -11.55
N SER A 446 -12.21 -31.35 -11.74
CA SER A 446 -12.83 -31.47 -13.05
C SER A 446 -12.32 -30.43 -14.04
N THR A 447 -12.08 -29.18 -13.60
CA THR A 447 -11.48 -28.13 -14.43
C THR A 447 -10.07 -28.52 -14.88
N LEU A 448 -9.23 -29.03 -13.98
CA LEU A 448 -7.88 -29.48 -14.31
C LEU A 448 -7.88 -30.64 -15.33
N VAL A 449 -8.77 -31.61 -15.15
CA VAL A 449 -8.91 -32.79 -16.02
C VAL A 449 -9.48 -32.44 -17.40
N ASN A 450 -10.41 -31.49 -17.48
CA ASN A 450 -11.04 -31.06 -18.75
C ASN A 450 -10.09 -30.30 -19.69
N GLY A 451 -8.87 -30.01 -19.24
CA GLY A 451 -7.84 -29.34 -20.03
C GLY A 451 -7.96 -27.82 -19.95
N ILE A 452 -6.94 -27.21 -19.35
CA ILE A 452 -6.73 -25.76 -19.28
C ILE A 452 -5.35 -25.41 -19.83
N SER A 453 -5.10 -24.14 -20.15
CA SER A 453 -3.78 -23.68 -20.57
C SER A 453 -2.77 -23.82 -19.42
N ASP A 454 -1.47 -23.82 -19.72
CA ASP A 454 -0.43 -23.85 -18.67
C ASP A 454 -0.44 -22.56 -17.81
N PHE A 455 -0.87 -21.44 -18.39
CA PHE A 455 -1.08 -20.18 -17.68
C PHE A 455 -2.23 -20.29 -16.66
N ASP A 456 -3.40 -20.78 -17.10
CA ASP A 456 -4.55 -20.98 -16.20
C ASP A 456 -4.26 -22.03 -15.13
N PHE A 457 -3.45 -23.03 -15.46
CA PHE A 457 -3.01 -24.04 -14.50
C PHE A 457 -2.19 -23.44 -13.36
N GLN A 458 -1.24 -22.55 -13.68
CA GLN A 458 -0.52 -21.80 -12.65
C GLN A 458 -1.48 -20.96 -11.81
N GLY A 459 -2.44 -20.27 -12.44
CA GLY A 459 -3.47 -19.51 -11.72
C GLY A 459 -4.30 -20.38 -10.77
N VAL A 460 -4.73 -21.58 -11.18
CA VAL A 460 -5.45 -22.52 -10.30
C VAL A 460 -4.58 -22.99 -9.14
N LEU A 461 -3.29 -23.25 -9.36
CA LEU A 461 -2.37 -23.59 -8.29
C LEU A 461 -2.18 -22.45 -7.30
N GLU A 462 -2.05 -21.21 -7.77
CA GLU A 462 -1.99 -20.02 -6.91
C GLU A 462 -3.26 -19.90 -6.04
N LEU A 463 -4.44 -20.18 -6.60
CA LEU A 463 -5.70 -20.22 -5.85
C LEU A 463 -5.67 -21.29 -4.76
N VAL A 464 -5.26 -22.53 -5.10
CA VAL A 464 -5.13 -23.63 -4.13
C VAL A 464 -4.16 -23.24 -3.01
N LEU A 465 -3.02 -22.66 -3.35
CA LEU A 465 -2.02 -22.19 -2.39
C LEU A 465 -2.54 -21.04 -1.53
N SER A 466 -3.39 -20.15 -2.07
CA SER A 466 -4.04 -19.08 -1.29
C SER A 466 -4.94 -19.64 -0.18
N CYS A 467 -5.56 -20.81 -0.42
CA CYS A 467 -6.50 -21.47 0.50
C CYS A 467 -5.85 -22.55 1.38
N ARG A 468 -4.53 -22.76 1.29
CA ARG A 468 -3.80 -23.89 1.89
C ARG A 468 -4.00 -24.10 3.39
N ASN A 469 -4.29 -23.04 4.15
CA ASN A 469 -4.47 -23.10 5.61
C ASN A 469 -5.89 -23.51 6.04
N GLY A 470 -6.87 -23.52 5.11
CA GLY A 470 -8.25 -23.84 5.43
C GLY A 470 -8.51 -25.34 5.54
N SER A 471 -8.29 -26.07 4.43
CA SER A 471 -8.50 -27.52 4.34
C SER A 471 -7.33 -28.17 3.58
N PRO A 472 -6.13 -28.26 4.18
CA PRO A 472 -4.92 -28.66 3.47
C PRO A 472 -4.99 -30.07 2.89
N TYR A 473 -5.69 -30.99 3.56
CA TYR A 473 -5.73 -32.40 3.17
C TYR A 473 -6.49 -32.64 1.84
N PRO A 474 -7.78 -32.26 1.69
CA PRO A 474 -8.47 -32.36 0.41
C PRO A 474 -7.83 -31.56 -0.74
N LEU A 475 -7.17 -30.43 -0.43
CA LEU A 475 -6.44 -29.64 -1.43
C LEU A 475 -5.22 -30.39 -1.97
N ALA A 476 -4.47 -31.09 -1.10
CA ALA A 476 -3.34 -31.90 -1.52
C ALA A 476 -3.79 -33.14 -2.31
N GLU A 477 -4.85 -33.83 -1.84
CA GLU A 477 -5.43 -34.99 -2.53
C GLU A 477 -5.92 -34.63 -3.94
N LEU A 478 -6.55 -33.45 -4.12
CA LEU A 478 -6.94 -32.93 -5.42
C LEU A 478 -5.75 -32.87 -6.40
N LEU A 479 -4.61 -32.35 -5.94
CA LEU A 479 -3.41 -32.23 -6.78
C LEU A 479 -2.78 -33.57 -7.10
N VAL A 480 -2.80 -34.54 -6.17
CA VAL A 480 -2.28 -35.90 -6.40
C VAL A 480 -3.14 -36.66 -7.43
N ARG A 481 -4.47 -36.55 -7.32
CA ARG A 481 -5.40 -37.17 -8.28
C ARG A 481 -5.15 -36.67 -9.70
N TYR A 482 -4.96 -35.37 -9.89
CA TYR A 482 -4.61 -34.81 -11.19
C TYR A 482 -3.17 -35.12 -11.62
N GLY A 483 -2.21 -35.07 -10.68
CA GLY A 483 -0.78 -35.14 -10.95
C GLY A 483 -0.27 -36.47 -11.50
N SER A 484 -1.04 -37.55 -11.35
CA SER A 484 -0.68 -38.87 -11.87
C SER A 484 -0.57 -38.90 -13.40
N ASP A 485 -1.45 -38.14 -14.08
CA ASP A 485 -1.53 -38.08 -15.55
C ASP A 485 -1.04 -36.74 -16.13
N ALA A 486 -0.53 -35.85 -15.28
CA ALA A 486 -0.10 -34.51 -15.68
C ALA A 486 1.22 -34.51 -16.45
N SER A 487 1.44 -33.50 -17.29
CA SER A 487 2.72 -33.28 -18.00
C SER A 487 3.88 -33.02 -17.04
N GLU A 488 5.13 -33.20 -17.48
CA GLU A 488 6.32 -32.95 -16.65
C GLU A 488 6.33 -31.54 -16.05
N PHE A 489 5.98 -30.52 -16.83
CA PHE A 489 5.87 -29.13 -16.39
C PHE A 489 4.86 -28.97 -15.24
N ARG A 490 3.68 -29.60 -15.36
CA ARG A 490 2.64 -29.53 -14.32
C ARG A 490 3.01 -30.36 -13.09
N GLN A 491 3.65 -31.51 -13.27
CA GLN A 491 4.15 -32.32 -12.17
C GLN A 491 5.19 -31.57 -11.33
N TRP A 492 6.07 -30.80 -11.98
CA TRP A 492 7.04 -29.94 -11.29
C TRP A 492 6.35 -28.93 -10.38
N TRP A 493 5.35 -28.21 -10.90
CA TRP A 493 4.55 -27.25 -10.14
C TRP A 493 3.72 -27.91 -9.03
N ILE A 494 3.14 -29.08 -9.27
CA ILE A 494 2.39 -29.87 -8.26
C ILE A 494 3.31 -30.25 -7.10
N CYS A 495 4.53 -30.75 -7.38
CA CYS A 495 5.49 -31.08 -6.33
C CYS A 495 5.80 -29.85 -5.47
N SER A 496 6.06 -28.70 -6.09
CA SER A 496 6.29 -27.43 -5.39
C SER A 496 5.09 -27.06 -4.49
N ALA A 497 3.88 -27.10 -5.04
CA ALA A 497 2.65 -26.74 -4.32
C ALA A 497 2.37 -27.69 -3.13
N LEU A 498 2.57 -28.99 -3.29
CA LEU A 498 2.37 -29.98 -2.24
C LEU A 498 3.27 -29.71 -1.01
N GLY A 499 4.51 -29.25 -1.22
CA GLY A 499 5.40 -28.84 -0.13
C GLY A 499 4.88 -27.62 0.65
N GLU A 500 4.23 -26.69 -0.04
CA GLU A 500 3.65 -25.48 0.56
C GLU A 500 2.34 -25.76 1.30
N ILE A 501 1.50 -26.67 0.78
CA ILE A 501 0.25 -27.09 1.45
C ILE A 501 0.55 -27.92 2.70
N GLY A 502 1.57 -28.80 2.62
CA GLY A 502 1.77 -29.95 3.51
C GLY A 502 1.35 -29.79 4.98
N SER A 503 0.42 -30.65 5.41
CA SER A 503 0.01 -30.96 6.78
C SER A 503 0.49 -32.38 7.19
N ALA A 504 -0.05 -32.98 8.25
CA ALA A 504 0.26 -34.32 8.81
C ALA A 504 0.23 -35.48 7.76
N PRO A 505 0.63 -36.74 8.12
CA PRO A 505 1.21 -37.70 7.17
C PRO A 505 0.24 -38.31 6.13
N HIS A 506 0.01 -37.57 5.06
CA HIS A 506 -0.81 -37.98 3.91
C HIS A 506 -0.12 -39.08 3.08
N ALA A 507 -0.62 -40.31 3.13
CA ALA A 507 0.01 -41.48 2.49
C ALA A 507 0.11 -41.36 0.96
N THR A 508 -0.96 -40.96 0.27
CA THR A 508 -0.97 -40.82 -1.19
C THR A 508 -0.03 -39.69 -1.67
N VAL A 509 -0.01 -38.54 -0.98
CA VAL A 509 0.96 -37.46 -1.24
C VAL A 509 2.39 -37.94 -1.00
N SER A 510 2.64 -38.65 0.11
CA SER A 510 3.96 -39.18 0.42
C SER A 510 4.45 -40.15 -0.66
N GLN A 511 3.59 -41.07 -1.09
CA GLN A 511 3.88 -42.01 -2.17
C GLN A 511 4.09 -41.31 -3.52
N PHE A 512 3.28 -40.30 -3.83
CA PHE A 512 3.42 -39.49 -5.05
C PHE A 512 4.78 -38.79 -5.06
N LEU A 513 5.12 -38.05 -4.00
CA LEU A 513 6.39 -37.34 -3.89
C LEU A 513 7.58 -38.30 -3.88
N GLU A 514 7.51 -39.42 -3.16
CA GLU A 514 8.56 -40.44 -3.15
C GLU A 514 8.81 -41.01 -4.55
N THR A 515 7.75 -41.37 -5.29
CA THR A 515 7.87 -41.83 -6.67
C THR A 515 8.58 -40.78 -7.55
N ARG A 516 8.29 -39.49 -7.34
CA ARG A 516 8.90 -38.38 -8.09
C ARG A 516 10.33 -38.06 -7.66
N THR A 517 10.77 -38.43 -6.46
CA THR A 517 12.20 -38.35 -6.09
C THR A 517 13.10 -39.27 -6.92
N TYR A 518 12.53 -40.25 -7.63
CA TYR A 518 13.25 -41.10 -8.58
C TYR A 518 13.06 -40.69 -10.06
N SER A 519 12.44 -39.53 -10.32
CA SER A 519 12.28 -39.01 -11.68
C SER A 519 13.64 -38.80 -12.35
N ARG A 520 13.71 -39.05 -13.67
CA ARG A 520 14.90 -38.73 -14.49
C ARG A 520 15.08 -37.22 -14.68
N ASN A 521 13.99 -36.46 -14.60
CA ASN A 521 13.97 -35.00 -14.72
C ASN A 521 14.40 -34.38 -13.37
N TRP A 522 15.58 -33.75 -13.35
CA TRP A 522 16.16 -33.12 -12.15
C TRP A 522 15.21 -32.10 -11.49
N PRO A 523 14.64 -31.12 -12.21
CA PRO A 523 13.65 -30.20 -11.64
C PRO A 523 12.53 -30.89 -10.85
N ILE A 524 11.92 -31.95 -11.40
CA ILE A 524 10.85 -32.71 -10.70
C ILE A 524 11.40 -33.40 -9.45
N ARG A 525 12.54 -34.08 -9.58
CA ARG A 525 13.21 -34.77 -8.46
C ARG A 525 13.55 -33.80 -7.34
N PHE A 526 14.08 -32.63 -7.68
CA PHE A 526 14.45 -31.57 -6.75
C PHE A 526 13.22 -31.02 -6.03
N GLN A 527 12.16 -30.62 -6.75
CA GLN A 527 10.93 -30.14 -6.09
C GLN A 527 10.26 -31.19 -5.22
N ALA A 528 10.23 -32.45 -5.64
CA ALA A 528 9.74 -33.54 -4.80
C ALA A 528 10.56 -33.70 -3.51
N THR A 529 11.88 -33.55 -3.61
CA THR A 529 12.79 -33.57 -2.46
C THR A 529 12.51 -32.41 -1.50
N LEU A 530 12.39 -31.18 -2.02
CA LEU A 530 12.05 -30.01 -1.22
C LEU A 530 10.68 -30.13 -0.56
N ALA A 531 9.68 -30.66 -1.28
CA ALA A 531 8.35 -30.88 -0.75
C ALA A 531 8.37 -31.86 0.43
N ARG A 532 9.08 -32.99 0.29
CA ARG A 532 9.28 -33.95 1.39
C ARG A 532 9.99 -33.32 2.58
N PHE A 533 11.01 -32.50 2.35
CA PHE A 533 11.71 -31.78 3.41
C PHE A 533 10.79 -30.77 4.12
N LYS A 534 10.04 -29.94 3.39
CA LYS A 534 9.06 -29.00 3.95
C LYS A 534 8.02 -29.73 4.81
N THR A 535 7.43 -30.82 4.30
CA THR A 535 6.45 -31.63 5.04
C THR A 535 7.05 -32.23 6.31
N PHE A 536 8.29 -32.73 6.24
CA PHE A 536 9.01 -33.21 7.41
C PHE A 536 9.22 -32.11 8.45
N VAL A 537 9.76 -30.95 8.06
CA VAL A 537 10.00 -29.84 8.99
C VAL A 537 8.70 -29.38 9.65
N LYS A 538 7.60 -29.29 8.91
CA LYS A 538 6.29 -28.93 9.48
C LYS A 538 5.78 -29.98 10.47
N ALA A 539 5.81 -31.26 10.11
CA ALA A 539 5.29 -32.34 10.95
C ALA A 539 6.16 -32.58 12.21
N GLU A 540 7.47 -32.71 12.01
CA GLU A 540 8.44 -32.93 13.09
C GLU A 540 8.62 -31.66 13.94
N GLY A 541 8.58 -30.47 13.34
CA GLY A 541 8.60 -29.20 14.07
C GLY A 541 7.40 -29.04 15.00
N THR A 542 6.20 -29.36 14.51
CA THR A 542 4.98 -29.39 15.36
C THR A 542 5.13 -30.40 16.49
N PHE A 543 5.66 -31.59 16.22
CA PHE A 543 5.91 -32.61 17.25
C PHE A 543 6.90 -32.12 18.31
N ARG A 544 8.06 -31.59 17.91
CA ARG A 544 9.10 -31.08 18.80
C ARG A 544 8.58 -29.94 19.69
N LEU A 545 7.81 -29.00 19.13
CA LEU A 545 7.17 -27.92 19.89
C LEU A 545 6.22 -28.49 20.97
N ASN A 546 5.39 -29.47 20.61
CA ASN A 546 4.43 -30.07 21.53
C ASN A 546 5.07 -31.01 22.57
N HIS A 547 6.26 -31.53 22.31
CA HIS A 547 6.94 -32.51 23.16
C HIS A 547 8.30 -32.02 23.71
N LYS A 548 8.44 -30.70 23.92
CA LYS A 548 9.62 -30.09 24.58
C LYS A 548 10.97 -30.48 23.95
N GLY A 549 11.01 -30.55 22.62
CA GLY A 549 12.22 -30.86 21.85
C GLY A 549 12.52 -32.34 21.65
N GLN A 550 11.65 -33.26 22.09
CA GLN A 550 11.78 -34.67 21.72
C GLN A 550 11.66 -34.84 20.20
N THR A 551 12.46 -35.77 19.65
CA THR A 551 12.50 -36.06 18.21
C THR A 551 11.79 -37.38 17.91
N ARG A 552 10.92 -37.41 16.90
CA ARG A 552 10.31 -38.66 16.41
C ARG A 552 11.13 -39.29 15.29
N VAL A 553 11.70 -38.44 14.43
CA VAL A 553 12.56 -38.84 13.32
C VAL A 553 13.86 -38.05 13.40
N ASP A 554 14.99 -38.75 13.28
CA ASP A 554 16.31 -38.14 13.27
C ASP A 554 16.52 -37.27 12.02
N TYR A 555 17.06 -36.07 12.22
CA TYR A 555 17.19 -35.06 11.16
C TYR A 555 18.19 -35.51 10.09
N ASP A 556 19.39 -35.92 10.50
CA ASP A 556 20.46 -36.28 9.58
C ASP A 556 20.15 -37.54 8.80
N THR A 557 19.51 -38.53 9.44
CA THR A 557 19.02 -39.74 8.79
C THR A 557 17.99 -39.41 7.72
N PHE A 558 17.02 -38.52 8.01
CA PHE A 558 16.00 -38.13 7.04
C PHE A 558 16.59 -37.33 5.88
N VAL A 559 17.41 -36.30 6.16
CA VAL A 559 18.08 -35.49 5.12
C VAL A 559 19.01 -36.35 4.28
N GLY A 560 19.73 -37.29 4.89
CA GLY A 560 20.54 -38.29 4.20
C GLY A 560 19.68 -39.10 3.22
N SER A 561 18.55 -39.64 3.68
CA SER A 561 17.64 -40.42 2.80
C SER A 561 17.12 -39.64 1.58
N LEU A 562 17.02 -38.31 1.69
CA LEU A 562 16.62 -37.43 0.60
C LEU A 562 17.73 -37.17 -0.42
N THR A 563 19.00 -37.28 -0.02
CA THR A 563 20.15 -36.78 -0.79
C THR A 563 21.16 -37.86 -1.20
N THR A 564 21.09 -39.08 -0.64
CA THR A 564 22.05 -40.17 -0.90
C THR A 564 22.23 -40.51 -2.38
N SER A 565 21.17 -40.41 -3.20
CA SER A 565 21.22 -40.72 -4.64
C SER A 565 21.69 -39.56 -5.52
N MET A 566 21.97 -38.40 -4.94
CA MET A 566 22.31 -37.17 -5.64
C MET A 566 23.83 -37.00 -5.81
N THR A 567 24.24 -36.37 -6.90
CA THR A 567 25.62 -35.91 -7.13
C THR A 567 26.03 -34.84 -6.11
N GLU A 568 27.33 -34.62 -5.91
CA GLU A 568 27.82 -33.57 -4.98
C GLU A 568 27.24 -32.18 -5.28
N PHE A 569 27.07 -31.86 -6.58
CA PHE A 569 26.45 -30.62 -7.01
C PHE A 569 24.97 -30.53 -6.61
N GLU A 570 24.18 -31.56 -6.88
CA GLU A 570 22.77 -31.60 -6.51
C GLU A 570 22.59 -31.55 -4.99
N GLN A 571 23.49 -32.21 -4.23
CA GLN A 571 23.52 -32.12 -2.77
C GLN A 571 23.81 -30.69 -2.31
N PHE A 572 24.74 -29.97 -2.96
CA PHE A 572 25.03 -28.58 -2.66
C PHE A 572 23.80 -27.68 -2.87
N VAL A 573 23.10 -27.82 -3.99
CA VAL A 573 21.85 -27.08 -4.28
C VAL A 573 20.78 -27.40 -3.23
N CYS A 574 20.62 -28.67 -2.85
CA CYS A 574 19.70 -29.08 -1.79
C CYS A 574 20.05 -28.47 -0.43
N VAL A 575 21.34 -28.40 -0.08
CA VAL A 575 21.79 -27.79 1.18
C VAL A 575 21.42 -26.31 1.26
N LEU A 576 21.63 -25.55 0.17
CA LEU A 576 21.21 -24.15 0.08
C LEU A 576 19.68 -24.02 0.20
N ALA A 577 18.93 -24.85 -0.52
CA ALA A 577 17.47 -24.83 -0.47
C ALA A 577 16.93 -25.19 0.91
N PHE A 578 17.47 -26.23 1.58
CA PHE A 578 17.07 -26.61 2.94
C PHE A 578 17.35 -25.49 3.94
N ALA A 579 18.50 -24.82 3.83
CA ALA A 579 18.80 -23.68 4.68
C ALA A 579 17.80 -22.53 4.44
N SER A 580 17.50 -22.20 3.18
CA SER A 580 16.50 -21.18 2.84
C SER A 580 15.09 -21.52 3.34
N ILE A 581 14.72 -22.81 3.39
CA ILE A 581 13.44 -23.28 3.93
C ILE A 581 13.39 -23.11 5.45
N LEU A 582 14.47 -23.42 6.16
CA LEU A 582 14.53 -23.32 7.62
C LEU A 582 14.53 -21.87 8.11
N SER A 583 15.10 -20.94 7.34
CA SER A 583 15.02 -19.50 7.62
C SER A 583 13.83 -18.78 6.97
N GLY A 584 13.12 -19.46 6.07
CA GLY A 584 12.07 -18.86 5.26
C GLY A 584 10.79 -18.54 6.06
N PRO A 585 10.09 -17.46 5.73
CA PRO A 585 8.88 -17.03 6.45
C PRO A 585 7.71 -18.03 6.32
N ARG A 586 7.73 -18.90 5.31
CA ARG A 586 6.63 -19.85 5.01
C ARG A 586 6.55 -21.03 5.98
N VAL A 587 7.68 -21.46 6.56
CA VAL A 587 7.70 -22.51 7.61
C VAL A 587 7.54 -21.88 9.00
N GLY A 588 8.00 -20.63 9.17
CA GLY A 588 7.70 -19.81 10.34
C GLY A 588 8.20 -20.43 11.64
N SER A 589 7.36 -20.39 12.69
CA SER A 589 7.73 -20.89 14.02
C SER A 589 8.05 -22.39 14.07
N LEU A 590 7.60 -23.17 13.08
CA LEU A 590 7.82 -24.62 13.03
C LEU A 590 9.29 -24.99 12.74
N SER A 591 10.09 -24.08 12.18
CA SER A 591 11.53 -24.33 11.99
C SER A 591 12.36 -24.04 13.26
N SER A 592 11.82 -23.30 14.23
CA SER A 592 12.55 -22.92 15.45
C SER A 592 13.16 -24.10 16.23
N PRO A 593 12.54 -25.29 16.34
CA PRO A 593 13.15 -26.44 17.02
C PRO A 593 14.33 -27.07 16.26
N PHE A 594 14.60 -26.62 15.03
CA PHE A 594 15.73 -27.07 14.21
C PHE A 594 16.92 -26.11 14.25
N HIS A 595 16.95 -25.13 15.16
CA HIS A 595 18.01 -24.11 15.22
C HIS A 595 19.43 -24.70 15.24
N GLY A 596 19.63 -25.85 15.92
CA GLY A 596 20.92 -26.55 15.97
C GLY A 596 21.31 -27.09 14.60
N ASN A 597 20.39 -27.81 13.96
CA ASN A 597 20.57 -28.36 12.61
C ASN A 597 20.79 -27.23 11.57
N TYR A 598 20.11 -26.10 11.74
CA TYR A 598 20.28 -24.94 10.89
C TYR A 598 21.69 -24.31 11.01
N ALA A 599 22.19 -24.15 12.24
CA ALA A 599 23.54 -23.64 12.46
C ALA A 599 24.63 -24.56 11.88
N GLU A 600 24.40 -25.87 11.89
CA GLU A 600 25.28 -26.85 11.24
C GLU A 600 25.23 -26.76 9.71
N LEU A 601 24.03 -26.57 9.14
CA LEU A 601 23.87 -26.29 7.71
C LEU A 601 24.60 -25.02 7.28
N GLN A 602 24.51 -23.94 8.05
CA GLN A 602 25.22 -22.68 7.77
C GLN A 602 26.73 -22.90 7.71
N LYS A 603 27.32 -23.62 8.68
CA LYS A 603 28.75 -23.98 8.67
C LYS A 603 29.11 -24.84 7.47
N LYS A 604 28.25 -25.79 7.10
CA LYS A 604 28.46 -26.66 5.93
C LYS A 604 28.45 -25.85 4.64
N ILE A 605 27.51 -24.90 4.49
CA ILE A 605 27.44 -24.00 3.33
C ILE A 605 28.70 -23.16 3.23
N GLU A 606 29.13 -22.53 4.32
CA GLU A 606 30.34 -21.72 4.37
C GLU A 606 31.57 -22.55 3.95
N ALA A 607 31.74 -23.75 4.53
CA ALA A 607 32.85 -24.63 4.21
C ALA A 607 32.87 -25.10 2.74
N LEU A 608 31.70 -25.30 2.11
CA LEU A 608 31.58 -25.69 0.71
C LEU A 608 31.86 -24.53 -0.26
N ILE A 609 31.55 -23.29 0.13
CA ILE A 609 31.65 -22.12 -0.76
C ILE A 609 33.01 -21.45 -0.67
N VAL A 610 33.64 -21.39 0.51
CA VAL A 610 34.94 -20.74 0.70
C VAL A 610 36.01 -21.19 -0.33
N PRO A 611 36.13 -22.49 -0.69
CA PRO A 611 37.08 -22.94 -1.70
C PRO A 611 36.78 -22.44 -3.13
N LEU A 612 35.54 -22.05 -3.41
CA LEU A 612 35.10 -21.58 -4.73
C LEU A 612 35.37 -20.09 -4.94
N LEU A 613 35.57 -19.32 -3.85
CA LEU A 613 35.83 -17.89 -3.91
C LEU A 613 37.31 -17.63 -4.23
N LYS A 614 37.60 -17.03 -5.39
CA LYS A 614 38.94 -16.47 -5.65
C LYS A 614 39.06 -15.17 -4.88
N ASP A 615 39.88 -15.18 -3.82
CA ASP A 615 40.26 -13.94 -3.14
C ASP A 615 41.19 -13.15 -4.08
N ASP A 616 40.67 -12.09 -4.69
CA ASP A 616 41.51 -11.07 -5.30
C ASP A 616 42.31 -10.37 -4.21
N SER A 617 43.47 -9.84 -4.57
CA SER A 617 44.54 -9.34 -3.68
C SER A 617 44.19 -8.20 -2.71
N ASP A 618 42.91 -7.83 -2.59
CA ASP A 618 42.38 -6.96 -1.54
C ASP A 618 41.58 -7.74 -0.47
N LYS A 619 42.32 -8.23 0.53
CA LYS A 619 41.90 -8.48 1.92
C LYS A 619 40.50 -9.11 2.13
N GLY A 620 40.30 -10.38 1.76
CA GLY A 620 39.26 -11.24 2.34
C GLY A 620 37.80 -10.77 2.23
N SER A 621 37.53 -9.77 1.39
CA SER A 621 36.21 -9.09 1.32
C SER A 621 35.10 -10.06 0.93
N LYS A 622 35.34 -11.00 0.01
CA LYS A 622 34.32 -11.96 -0.46
C LYS A 622 33.92 -12.96 0.63
N ARG A 623 34.86 -13.39 1.47
CA ARG A 623 34.57 -14.25 2.63
C ARG A 623 33.76 -13.51 3.68
N THR A 624 34.06 -12.24 3.92
CA THR A 624 33.24 -11.38 4.78
C THR A 624 31.83 -11.22 4.22
N THR A 625 31.69 -10.93 2.92
CA THR A 625 30.38 -10.88 2.26
C THR A 625 29.61 -12.19 2.39
N LEU A 626 30.25 -13.34 2.16
CA LEU A 626 29.63 -14.66 2.34
C LEU A 626 29.13 -14.83 3.78
N HIS A 627 29.96 -14.48 4.76
CA HIS A 627 29.60 -14.57 6.17
C HIS A 627 28.36 -13.70 6.46
N ASP A 628 28.34 -12.45 6.01
CA ASP A 628 27.23 -11.51 6.21
C ASP A 628 25.94 -11.99 5.53
N LEU A 629 26.03 -12.58 4.33
CA LEU A 629 24.89 -13.17 3.63
C LEU A 629 24.31 -14.36 4.40
N ILE A 630 25.17 -15.25 4.93
CA ILE A 630 24.73 -16.38 5.74
C ILE A 630 24.08 -15.92 7.06
N GLN A 631 24.64 -14.90 7.71
CA GLN A 631 24.09 -14.32 8.95
C GLN A 631 22.74 -13.63 8.73
N THR A 632 22.53 -13.02 7.56
CA THR A 632 21.25 -12.42 7.18
C THR A 632 20.27 -13.44 6.58
N ASN A 633 20.68 -14.71 6.44
CA ASN A 633 19.93 -15.81 5.82
C ASN A 633 19.63 -15.58 4.33
N ASP A 634 20.42 -14.74 3.66
CA ASP A 634 20.25 -14.35 2.26
C ASP A 634 20.93 -15.36 1.32
N TYR A 635 20.33 -16.55 1.22
CA TYR A 635 20.85 -17.61 0.37
C TYR A 635 20.71 -17.31 -1.13
N VAL A 636 19.83 -16.38 -1.51
CA VAL A 636 19.77 -15.87 -2.89
C VAL A 636 21.04 -15.06 -3.18
N GLY A 637 21.45 -14.17 -2.27
CA GLY A 637 22.72 -13.46 -2.38
C GLY A 637 23.93 -14.40 -2.38
N VAL A 638 23.90 -15.49 -1.60
CA VAL A 638 24.94 -16.54 -1.65
C VAL A 638 25.00 -17.16 -3.05
N CYS A 639 23.86 -17.48 -3.67
CA CYS A 639 23.81 -18.02 -5.03
C CYS A 639 24.35 -17.03 -6.06
N VAL A 640 23.99 -15.75 -5.96
CA VAL A 640 24.52 -14.69 -6.85
C VAL A 640 26.04 -14.57 -6.73
N LEU A 641 26.57 -14.55 -5.50
CA LEU A 641 28.02 -14.47 -5.25
C LEU A 641 28.76 -15.64 -5.92
N VAL A 642 28.25 -16.86 -5.75
CA VAL A 642 28.85 -18.07 -6.34
C VAL A 642 28.70 -18.08 -7.86
N ALA A 643 27.54 -17.71 -8.40
CA ALA A 643 27.30 -17.67 -9.83
C ALA A 643 28.27 -16.72 -10.55
N ILE A 644 28.45 -15.50 -10.03
CA ILE A 644 29.37 -14.50 -10.58
C ILE A 644 30.81 -15.02 -10.56
N GLU A 645 31.24 -15.67 -9.49
CA GLU A 645 32.61 -16.18 -9.33
C GLU A 645 32.93 -17.34 -10.28
N LEU A 646 31.94 -18.21 -10.54
CA LEU A 646 32.09 -19.34 -11.45
C LEU A 646 32.02 -18.92 -12.93
N GLY A 647 31.32 -17.82 -13.22
CA GLY A 647 31.10 -17.29 -14.57
C GLY A 647 30.05 -18.05 -15.38
N ASP A 648 29.50 -17.38 -16.41
CA ASP A 648 28.32 -17.82 -17.18
C ASP A 648 28.44 -19.18 -17.87
N GLN A 649 29.67 -19.63 -18.13
CA GLN A 649 29.93 -20.91 -18.80
C GLN A 649 29.91 -22.11 -17.85
N HIS A 650 29.91 -21.87 -16.53
CA HIS A 650 29.92 -22.95 -15.55
C HIS A 650 28.52 -23.56 -15.40
N PRO A 651 28.35 -24.90 -15.42
CA PRO A 651 27.03 -25.53 -15.32
C PRO A 651 26.23 -25.15 -14.06
N TRP A 652 26.92 -24.77 -12.98
CA TRP A 652 26.28 -24.36 -11.73
C TRP A 652 25.66 -22.96 -11.82
N HIS A 653 26.16 -22.09 -12.70
CA HIS A 653 25.67 -20.73 -12.86
C HIS A 653 24.16 -20.74 -13.16
N THR A 654 23.76 -21.39 -14.24
CA THR A 654 22.35 -21.44 -14.67
C THR A 654 21.46 -22.09 -13.62
N VAL A 655 21.90 -23.22 -13.03
CA VAL A 655 21.06 -23.97 -12.08
C VAL A 655 20.83 -23.19 -10.78
N LEU A 656 21.86 -22.53 -10.23
CA LEU A 656 21.71 -21.72 -9.01
C LEU A 656 20.76 -20.55 -9.25
N VAL A 657 20.95 -19.84 -10.37
CA VAL A 657 20.10 -18.71 -10.76
C VAL A 657 18.65 -19.16 -11.01
N ASP A 658 18.45 -20.28 -11.71
CA ASP A 658 17.12 -20.85 -11.96
C ASP A 658 16.42 -21.28 -10.66
N CYS A 659 17.16 -21.86 -9.71
CA CYS A 659 16.60 -22.25 -8.42
C CYS A 659 16.13 -21.05 -7.60
N CYS A 660 16.81 -19.90 -7.70
CA CYS A 660 16.37 -18.65 -7.08
C CYS A 660 15.14 -18.07 -7.80
N CYS A 661 15.20 -17.91 -9.13
CA CYS A 661 14.10 -17.34 -9.92
C CYS A 661 12.79 -18.16 -9.83
N ASN A 662 12.90 -19.48 -9.68
CA ASN A 662 11.74 -20.37 -9.51
C ASN A 662 11.28 -20.50 -8.04
N GLY A 663 11.93 -19.82 -7.09
CA GLY A 663 11.59 -19.84 -5.67
C GLY A 663 11.89 -21.17 -4.95
N SER A 664 12.69 -22.06 -5.55
CA SER A 664 13.17 -23.28 -4.90
C SER A 664 14.14 -22.96 -3.76
N ILE A 665 15.00 -21.96 -3.97
CA ILE A 665 15.78 -21.28 -2.93
C ILE A 665 15.01 -20.01 -2.59
N ALA A 666 14.40 -19.99 -1.41
CA ALA A 666 13.51 -18.91 -1.00
C ALA A 666 14.32 -17.64 -0.66
N ASP A 667 13.79 -16.48 -1.04
CA ASP A 667 14.31 -15.21 -0.57
C ASP A 667 13.99 -15.03 0.93
N ALA A 668 14.84 -14.28 1.62
CA ALA A 668 14.71 -14.05 3.06
C ALA A 668 13.61 -13.04 3.44
N GLY A 669 12.88 -12.48 2.47
CA GLY A 669 11.76 -11.55 2.68
C GLY A 669 12.17 -10.10 3.00
N HIS A 670 13.46 -9.79 3.09
CA HIS A 670 13.96 -8.42 3.26
C HIS A 670 14.43 -7.82 1.93
N ASP A 671 14.44 -6.48 1.85
CA ASP A 671 14.71 -5.76 0.60
C ASP A 671 16.06 -6.13 -0.05
N GLN A 672 17.11 -6.40 0.74
CA GLN A 672 18.40 -6.84 0.20
C GLN A 672 18.33 -8.21 -0.51
N ALA A 673 17.59 -9.18 0.01
CA ALA A 673 17.41 -10.49 -0.63
C ALA A 673 16.57 -10.36 -1.90
N ALA A 674 15.55 -9.50 -1.88
CA ALA A 674 14.77 -9.17 -3.08
C ALA A 674 15.64 -8.49 -4.16
N ARG A 675 16.58 -7.62 -3.76
CA ARG A 675 17.57 -7.05 -4.70
C ARG A 675 18.43 -8.14 -5.31
N HIS A 676 18.93 -9.11 -4.54
CA HIS A 676 19.69 -10.24 -5.09
C HIS A 676 18.83 -11.12 -6.01
N LEU A 677 17.55 -11.31 -5.71
CA LEU A 677 16.62 -12.00 -6.61
C LEU A 677 16.47 -11.26 -7.95
N ALA A 678 16.37 -9.92 -7.94
CA ALA A 678 16.38 -9.15 -9.17
C ALA A 678 17.69 -9.34 -9.96
N MET A 679 18.84 -9.44 -9.28
CA MET A 679 20.11 -9.76 -9.93
C MET A 679 20.09 -11.15 -10.59
N CYS A 680 19.44 -12.16 -9.99
CA CYS A 680 19.24 -13.46 -10.65
C CYS A 680 18.46 -13.31 -11.97
N PHE A 681 17.40 -12.51 -12.00
CA PHE A 681 16.66 -12.24 -13.24
C PHE A 681 17.49 -11.48 -14.28
N LEU A 682 18.36 -10.55 -13.87
CA LEU A 682 19.31 -9.89 -14.77
C LEU A 682 20.33 -10.88 -15.36
N LEU A 683 20.86 -11.80 -14.55
CA LEU A 683 21.74 -12.87 -15.04
C LEU A 683 21.04 -13.79 -16.05
N ARG A 684 19.70 -13.91 -15.99
CA ARG A 684 18.86 -14.59 -17.00
C ARG A 684 18.47 -13.71 -18.19
N LYS A 685 18.87 -12.43 -18.20
CA LYS A 685 18.45 -11.41 -19.18
C LYS A 685 16.94 -11.12 -19.18
N GLU A 686 16.27 -11.40 -18.06
CA GLU A 686 14.85 -11.14 -17.84
C GLU A 686 14.66 -9.76 -17.20
N HIS A 687 15.05 -8.71 -17.93
CA HIS A 687 15.11 -7.32 -17.45
C HIS A 687 13.76 -6.82 -16.92
N HIS A 688 12.65 -7.23 -17.51
CA HIS A 688 11.31 -6.87 -17.06
C HIS A 688 11.03 -7.31 -15.62
N LEU A 689 11.26 -8.60 -15.30
CA LEU A 689 11.04 -9.13 -13.95
C LEU A 689 12.01 -8.53 -12.94
N ALA A 690 13.27 -8.32 -13.35
CA ALA A 690 14.25 -7.62 -12.51
C ALA A 690 13.79 -6.18 -12.18
N TYR A 691 13.32 -5.45 -13.20
CA TYR A 691 12.82 -4.09 -13.04
C TYR A 691 11.59 -4.04 -12.14
N GLU A 692 10.62 -4.95 -12.31
CA GLU A 692 9.43 -5.01 -11.45
C GLU A 692 9.79 -5.20 -9.97
N ILE A 693 10.74 -6.10 -9.68
CA ILE A 693 11.22 -6.32 -8.31
C ILE A 693 11.88 -5.04 -7.80
N VAL A 694 12.87 -4.50 -8.53
CA VAL A 694 13.65 -3.32 -8.13
C VAL A 694 12.77 -2.09 -7.96
N GLU A 695 11.82 -1.85 -8.86
CA GLU A 695 10.88 -0.74 -8.77
C GLU A 695 9.92 -0.92 -7.58
N GLY A 696 9.52 -2.16 -7.29
CA GLY A 696 8.79 -2.49 -6.07
C GLY A 696 9.59 -2.17 -4.81
N ILE A 697 10.92 -2.37 -4.80
CA ILE A 697 11.80 -1.98 -3.68
C ILE A 697 11.93 -0.47 -3.61
N ALA A 698 12.22 0.17 -4.74
CA ALA A 698 12.39 1.61 -4.87
C ALA A 698 11.15 2.38 -4.38
N SER A 699 9.96 1.85 -4.67
CA SER A 699 8.69 2.45 -4.26
C SER A 699 8.44 2.37 -2.76
N ARG A 700 8.82 1.27 -2.10
CA ARG A 700 8.59 1.08 -0.64
C ARG A 700 9.75 1.56 0.24
N SER A 701 10.94 1.69 -0.32
CA SER A 701 12.17 2.17 0.33
C SER A 701 12.70 3.43 -0.37
N PRO A 702 11.99 4.58 -0.25
CA PRO A 702 12.32 5.81 -0.96
C PRO A 702 13.64 6.44 -0.50
N ASP A 703 14.16 6.07 0.67
CA ASP A 703 15.45 6.49 1.23
C ASP A 703 16.67 5.79 0.60
N TRP A 704 16.46 4.65 -0.08
CA TRP A 704 17.56 3.85 -0.63
C TRP A 704 17.98 4.33 -2.02
N VAL A 705 18.79 5.39 -2.10
CA VAL A 705 19.15 6.01 -3.40
C VAL A 705 19.79 5.03 -4.38
N ASP A 706 20.66 4.12 -3.91
CA ASP A 706 21.26 3.07 -4.76
C ASP A 706 20.23 2.22 -5.50
N ILE A 707 19.08 1.90 -4.88
CA ILE A 707 18.06 1.09 -5.54
C ILE A 707 17.31 1.89 -6.62
N GLN A 708 17.20 3.21 -6.43
CA GLN A 708 16.65 4.12 -7.43
C GLN A 708 17.55 4.17 -8.66
N VAL A 709 18.87 4.24 -8.45
CA VAL A 709 19.88 4.20 -9.52
C VAL A 709 19.86 2.85 -10.21
N LEU A 710 19.77 1.74 -9.46
CA LEU A 710 19.66 0.40 -10.05
C LEU A 710 18.43 0.26 -10.96
N ALA A 711 17.28 0.83 -10.58
CA ALA A 711 16.10 0.85 -11.45
C ALA A 711 16.39 1.56 -12.79
N ALA A 712 17.13 2.67 -12.76
CA ALA A 712 17.55 3.39 -13.96
C ALA A 712 18.58 2.63 -14.78
N GLU A 713 19.50 1.88 -14.15
CA GLU A 713 20.48 1.02 -14.83
C GLU A 713 19.77 -0.07 -15.62
N ILE A 714 18.80 -0.76 -15.03
CA ILE A 714 18.03 -1.82 -15.69
C ILE A 714 17.23 -1.25 -16.87
N LEU A 715 16.56 -0.11 -16.70
CA LEU A 715 15.87 0.56 -17.82
C LEU A 715 16.85 0.97 -18.92
N GLY A 716 18.02 1.48 -18.53
CA GLY A 716 19.08 1.83 -19.46
C GLY A 716 19.51 0.62 -20.29
N GLU A 717 19.66 -0.55 -19.70
CA GLU A 717 20.05 -1.78 -20.41
C GLU A 717 18.91 -2.43 -21.21
N THR A 718 17.66 -2.05 -20.96
CA THR A 718 16.49 -2.61 -21.63
C THR A 718 16.27 -1.94 -23.00
N PRO A 719 16.23 -2.70 -24.11
CA PRO A 719 15.92 -2.15 -25.42
C PRO A 719 14.54 -1.46 -25.44
N GLU A 720 14.43 -0.32 -26.13
CA GLU A 720 13.19 0.47 -26.29
C GLU A 720 12.73 1.21 -25.01
N ALA A 721 13.51 1.17 -23.93
CA ALA A 721 13.22 1.85 -22.67
C ALA A 721 14.05 3.13 -22.44
N GLU A 722 14.77 3.62 -23.45
CA GLU A 722 15.75 4.71 -23.33
C GLU A 722 15.12 6.01 -22.81
N GLU A 723 13.94 6.38 -23.30
CA GLU A 723 13.23 7.58 -22.84
C GLU A 723 12.74 7.45 -21.40
N GLN A 724 12.30 6.24 -21.00
CA GLN A 724 11.92 5.98 -19.60
C GLN A 724 13.14 6.08 -18.68
N ALA A 725 14.29 5.56 -19.11
CA ALA A 725 15.55 5.69 -18.38
C ALA A 725 15.95 7.16 -18.21
N LYS A 726 15.94 7.97 -19.28
CA LYS A 726 16.26 9.42 -19.21
C LYS A 726 15.33 10.18 -18.26
N GLN A 727 14.03 9.89 -18.32
CA GLN A 727 13.06 10.49 -17.40
C GLN A 727 13.34 10.10 -15.94
N ARG A 728 13.65 8.82 -15.69
CA ARG A 728 13.99 8.32 -14.35
C ARG A 728 15.27 8.97 -13.82
N ILE A 729 16.33 9.06 -14.64
CA ILE A 729 17.61 9.70 -14.29
C ILE A 729 17.38 11.18 -13.91
N SER A 730 16.65 11.92 -14.74
CA SER A 730 16.30 13.32 -14.48
C SER A 730 15.51 13.49 -13.17
N SER A 731 14.55 12.58 -12.93
CA SER A 731 13.78 12.56 -11.69
C SER A 731 14.66 12.29 -10.47
N ILE A 732 15.60 11.33 -10.56
CA ILE A 732 16.52 10.98 -9.47
C ILE A 732 17.39 12.18 -9.10
N ARG A 733 18.05 12.83 -10.07
CA ARG A 733 18.91 14.00 -9.83
C ARG A 733 18.16 15.18 -9.20
N ARG A 734 16.89 15.37 -9.56
CA ARG A 734 16.03 16.41 -8.97
C ARG A 734 15.59 16.07 -7.54
N THR A 735 15.30 14.81 -7.27
CA THR A 735 14.65 14.35 -6.02
C THR A 735 15.64 14.03 -4.91
N TYR A 736 16.83 13.53 -5.26
CA TYR A 736 17.79 12.97 -4.31
C TYR A 736 19.07 13.77 -4.22
N LYS A 737 19.70 13.71 -3.03
CA LYS A 737 21.06 14.19 -2.82
C LYS A 737 22.02 13.07 -3.22
N LEU A 738 22.67 13.22 -4.37
CA LEU A 738 23.55 12.19 -4.92
C LEU A 738 24.98 12.36 -4.43
N THR A 739 25.63 11.24 -4.15
CA THR A 739 27.09 11.18 -4.02
C THR A 739 27.73 11.25 -5.41
N SER A 740 29.02 11.56 -5.48
CA SER A 740 29.76 11.59 -6.76
C SER A 740 29.75 10.25 -7.47
N ASP A 741 29.75 9.15 -6.73
CA ASP A 741 29.71 7.79 -7.28
C ASP A 741 28.35 7.49 -7.95
N LEU A 742 27.24 7.79 -7.25
CA LEU A 742 25.90 7.58 -7.78
C LEU A 742 25.63 8.44 -9.03
N ASP A 743 26.09 9.69 -9.04
CA ASP A 743 25.94 10.56 -10.21
C ASP A 743 26.81 10.08 -11.39
N ALA A 744 28.02 9.56 -11.13
CA ALA A 744 28.86 8.96 -12.16
C ALA A 744 28.20 7.73 -12.82
N ARG A 745 27.53 6.88 -12.03
CA ARG A 745 26.74 5.75 -12.54
C ARG A 745 25.61 6.22 -13.46
N LEU A 746 24.86 7.25 -13.05
CA LEU A 746 23.80 7.83 -13.90
C LEU A 746 24.35 8.40 -15.22
N CYS A 747 25.49 9.10 -15.18
CA CYS A 747 26.16 9.60 -16.38
C CYS A 747 26.61 8.47 -17.32
N ALA A 748 27.04 7.34 -16.77
CA ALA A 748 27.42 6.17 -17.57
C ALA A 748 26.21 5.60 -18.33
N ILE A 749 25.04 5.55 -17.70
CA ILE A 749 23.78 5.11 -18.35
C ILE A 749 23.44 6.03 -19.52
N GLU A 750 23.48 7.36 -19.31
CA GLU A 750 23.20 8.33 -20.38
C GLU A 750 24.17 8.17 -21.55
N THR A 751 25.45 8.02 -21.25
CA THR A 751 26.50 7.81 -22.26
C THR A 751 26.25 6.53 -23.07
N GLU A 752 25.76 5.46 -22.43
CA GLU A 752 25.47 4.20 -23.11
C GLU A 752 24.16 4.22 -23.90
N ILE A 753 23.19 5.02 -23.47
CA ILE A 753 21.98 5.31 -24.24
C ILE A 753 22.33 6.13 -25.50
N GLU A 754 23.23 7.11 -25.41
CA GLU A 754 23.64 7.95 -26.55
C GLU A 754 24.44 7.20 -27.62
N LYS A 755 25.10 6.08 -27.28
CA LYS A 755 25.85 5.27 -28.23
C LYS A 755 25.00 4.32 -29.07
N ARG A 756 23.80 3.96 -28.58
CA ARG A 756 22.85 3.08 -29.27
C ARG A 756 22.01 3.90 -30.25
#